data_AF-A0A818FWY9-F1
#
_entry.id   AF-A0A818FWY9-F1
#
_cell.length_a   1.000
_cell.length_b   1.000
_cell.length_c   1.000
_cell.angle_alpha   90.00
_cell.angle_beta   90.00
_cell.angle_gamma   90.00
#
_symmetry.space_group_name_H-M   'P 1'
#
loop_
_entity.id
_entity.type
_entity.pdbx_description
1 polymer ?
#
loop_
_entity_poly.entity_id
_entity_poly.type
_entity_poly.pdbx_seq_one_letter_code
_entity_poly.pdbx_strand_id
1 'polypeptide(L)'
;MIDYGSDTNGRIVYIKIECNHVPIVLVNVYAPAQITERCSFFKELFLYIPSTKWIIIGGDFNCTPNNQQDRNKVGAQTDNLSYRILIKEVINPLLLTEIFRRKQPRKIIYSYHASAGNYHSRIDLVFGSDIIYKNTHDIGYVPVGISDHDALVLSINIPPLTDKNMHRRWICNPNVIKRKSFLEKFQKIWNIIINTADLNTTEWWNDFKTSLIMIIQQEEKELNRETRRELDELSKEYRFRATNPSNDDLAQLEIIRKKIHDALTEKFINSIPSQGDRDFKCLSNLAKARFAHGKANQSRIAYLIHPSKGRVETDNEMMEICCNFYQDLYNVKPIDTSYWSELFEDITTLNQNDIDLLDRDITTGECLEALKAMQLGRVPGDDGLTIELWRFIFPIIGGHFIKMVNIAKDKGNFHDGFLNGLLTLLKKGSEFKGTMKSFRPLSLMNIDYKIITKVLSSRLKKVMNKIIHYNQTSGIPGRTIHDNIHLIRTIIDYHSRNRIPLGITMWDQEKAFDRVNHLYLFEVLRRFGFGNNFIHMIKLLYTNSTFTIKFNNLLSEKLFFNSGIRQGCSLSGYLYVLCLEPLLNLIRKNSKIPGVLVPGCQYRSLVNTILQNDETNIEIKTLAYADDVCTFVLNTNDELETYEMFKKYSHASGGKTNDTKTVIFWISDCLDPPSFNAKIEREKCTFLGIPMDTQGQLPQEEIDKMVNNIKRDIGLWSSIRLSLCERASILRCFIISRLVYWFSSMLINKNVIKSIQKICNSFFWGRIHPFIKFQTCVGRKEDGGFGLIHLESMIISYRIKCGLTITNTTPKIWKLFALPYVGLHLYKYAPWLWTNLIPHLHDDKQFFSDVAIHTAKWLKRGSNVINNGNDISIYWKLINLNIYQPPVCYERINHLKNIQFYKLIHHSKLPSNIIEFWTSLANYGINTHDRLGKTLEEKKCLFCSLPETLSHIFITCSFFNEIYKFLFEYIKNTFNVSIPRSEYEIIYLKIVSSTTSRIFQKQITYSIGNYLYAIWSYRCIINNRNQKDHPGKYQDRFMIYMKNFPFENG
;
A
#
# COMPACT_ATOMS: atom_id res chain seq x y z
N MET A 1 21.36 2.16 15.45
CA MET A 1 22.09 2.77 14.31
C MET A 1 22.48 1.63 13.37
N ILE A 2 22.23 1.71 12.06
CA ILE A 2 22.71 0.68 11.11
C ILE A 2 23.76 1.35 10.23
N ASP A 3 25.03 1.06 10.52
CA ASP A 3 26.15 1.43 9.67
C ASP A 3 26.41 0.25 8.72
N TYR A 4 26.66 0.50 7.44
CA TYR A 4 26.84 -0.57 6.45
C TYR A 4 27.87 -0.15 5.41
N GLY A 5 28.54 -1.14 4.83
CA GLY A 5 29.48 -0.92 3.73
C GLY A 5 29.50 -2.12 2.80
N SER A 6 29.99 -1.89 1.59
CA SER A 6 30.23 -2.93 0.60
C SER A 6 31.52 -2.66 -0.15
N ASP A 7 32.12 -3.69 -0.71
CA ASP A 7 33.18 -3.52 -1.71
C ASP A 7 32.58 -2.99 -3.03
N THR A 8 33.45 -2.52 -3.93
CA THR A 8 33.07 -1.98 -5.24
C THR A 8 32.46 -3.04 -6.17
N ASN A 9 32.77 -4.32 -5.95
CA ASN A 9 32.30 -5.44 -6.77
C ASN A 9 31.06 -6.13 -6.18
N GLY A 10 30.55 -5.70 -5.03
CA GLY A 10 29.37 -6.27 -4.36
C GLY A 10 29.56 -7.70 -3.85
N ARG A 11 30.81 -8.13 -3.65
CA ARG A 11 31.19 -9.45 -3.09
C ARG A 11 31.26 -9.45 -1.57
N ILE A 12 31.38 -8.29 -0.94
CA ILE A 12 31.35 -8.12 0.51
C ILE A 12 30.26 -7.12 0.85
N VAL A 13 29.40 -7.49 1.78
CA VAL A 13 28.46 -6.55 2.41
C VAL A 13 28.56 -6.75 3.91
N TYR A 14 28.84 -5.69 4.64
CA TYR A 14 28.72 -5.71 6.09
C TYR A 14 27.63 -4.78 6.58
N ILE A 15 27.05 -5.14 7.71
CA ILE A 15 26.05 -4.37 8.43
C ILE A 15 26.40 -4.43 9.91
N LYS A 16 26.60 -3.25 10.52
CA LYS A 16 26.68 -3.08 11.96
C LYS A 16 25.27 -2.81 12.47
N ILE A 17 24.74 -3.72 13.26
CA ILE A 17 23.45 -3.60 13.93
C ILE A 17 23.67 -3.44 15.43
N GLU A 18 22.68 -2.90 16.11
CA GLU A 18 22.66 -2.84 17.58
C GLU A 18 21.44 -3.63 18.06
N CYS A 19 21.67 -4.65 18.88
CA CYS A 19 20.60 -5.47 19.44
C CYS A 19 20.77 -5.54 20.96
N ASN A 20 19.75 -5.11 21.71
CA ASN A 20 19.83 -4.97 23.17
C ASN A 20 21.08 -4.17 23.63
N HIS A 21 21.39 -3.07 22.93
CA HIS A 21 22.59 -2.23 23.14
C HIS A 21 23.95 -2.93 22.89
N VAL A 22 23.93 -4.13 22.31
CA VAL A 22 25.14 -4.84 21.87
C VAL A 22 25.39 -4.54 20.39
N PRO A 23 26.55 -3.97 20.02
CA PRO A 23 26.92 -3.73 18.63
C PRO A 23 27.40 -5.02 17.95
N ILE A 24 26.58 -5.56 17.05
CA ILE A 24 26.85 -6.78 16.28
C ILE A 24 27.21 -6.41 14.85
N VAL A 25 28.31 -6.96 14.33
CA VAL A 25 28.70 -6.82 12.93
C VAL A 25 28.39 -8.12 12.20
N LEU A 26 27.58 -8.01 11.14
CA LEU A 26 27.24 -9.09 10.23
C LEU A 26 27.95 -8.83 8.91
N VAL A 27 28.76 -9.77 8.45
CA VAL A 27 29.49 -9.69 7.16
C VAL A 27 29.01 -10.84 6.29
N ASN A 28 28.52 -10.52 5.09
CA ASN A 28 28.18 -11.48 4.05
C ASN A 28 29.26 -11.47 2.97
N VAL A 29 29.77 -12.66 2.62
CA VAL A 29 30.85 -12.86 1.66
C VAL A 29 30.37 -13.69 0.47
N TYR A 30 30.73 -13.27 -0.74
CA TYR A 30 30.55 -14.02 -1.99
C TYR A 30 31.90 -14.11 -2.72
N ALA A 31 32.69 -15.12 -2.34
CA ALA A 31 34.07 -15.26 -2.79
C ALA A 31 34.15 -15.68 -4.28
N PRO A 32 35.17 -15.27 -5.03
CA PRO A 32 35.36 -15.67 -6.43
C PRO A 32 35.44 -17.19 -6.64
N ALA A 33 34.91 -17.67 -7.77
CA ALA A 33 34.95 -19.08 -8.13
C ALA A 33 36.37 -19.54 -8.56
N GLN A 34 37.18 -18.67 -9.17
CA GLN A 34 38.56 -19.00 -9.54
C GLN A 34 39.51 -18.93 -8.34
N ILE A 35 40.39 -19.93 -8.18
CA ILE A 35 41.27 -20.07 -7.00
C ILE A 35 42.20 -18.86 -6.85
N THR A 36 42.78 -18.36 -7.95
CA THR A 36 43.73 -17.23 -7.94
C THR A 36 43.06 -15.94 -7.47
N GLU A 37 41.91 -15.60 -8.05
CA GLU A 37 41.10 -14.44 -7.66
C GLU A 37 40.62 -14.54 -6.21
N ARG A 38 40.22 -15.74 -5.79
CA ARG A 38 39.76 -16.00 -4.42
C ARG A 38 40.87 -15.83 -3.38
N CYS A 39 42.07 -16.31 -3.68
CA CYS A 39 43.24 -16.12 -2.82
C CYS A 39 43.57 -14.64 -2.64
N SER A 40 43.54 -13.84 -3.72
CA SER A 40 43.74 -12.39 -3.64
C SER A 40 42.62 -11.71 -2.84
N PHE A 41 41.37 -12.10 -3.08
CA PHE A 41 40.20 -11.60 -2.37
C PHE A 41 40.28 -11.83 -0.85
N PHE A 42 40.69 -13.02 -0.40
CA PHE A 42 40.81 -13.30 1.04
C PHE A 42 41.94 -12.51 1.74
N LYS A 43 42.98 -12.08 1.02
CA LYS A 43 44.02 -11.19 1.58
C LYS A 43 43.48 -9.79 1.86
N GLU A 44 42.51 -9.33 1.06
CA GLU A 44 41.93 -8.00 1.20
C GLU A 44 40.68 -7.98 2.09
N LEU A 45 40.04 -9.14 2.31
CA LEU A 45 38.78 -9.27 3.06
C LEU A 45 38.84 -8.63 4.46
N PHE A 46 39.97 -8.74 5.17
CA PHE A 46 40.16 -8.14 6.49
C PHE A 46 39.97 -6.61 6.49
N LEU A 47 40.32 -5.91 5.40
CA LEU A 47 40.22 -4.45 5.29
C LEU A 47 38.78 -3.94 5.35
N TYR A 48 37.81 -4.80 5.06
CA TYR A 48 36.38 -4.47 5.00
C TYR A 48 35.61 -4.85 6.26
N ILE A 49 36.29 -5.39 7.29
CA ILE A 49 35.66 -5.95 8.48
C ILE A 49 35.83 -4.99 9.66
N PRO A 50 34.76 -4.35 10.16
CA PRO A 50 34.82 -3.47 11.33
C PRO A 50 35.20 -4.23 12.61
N SER A 51 35.95 -3.59 13.50
CA SER A 51 36.33 -4.17 14.79
C SER A 51 35.15 -4.19 15.79
N THR A 52 34.75 -5.39 16.23
CA THR A 52 33.81 -5.59 17.35
C THR A 52 34.04 -6.97 17.97
N LYS A 53 33.61 -7.14 19.23
CA LYS A 53 33.60 -8.44 19.91
C LYS A 53 32.43 -9.33 19.46
N TRP A 54 31.36 -8.77 18.89
CA TRP A 54 30.18 -9.49 18.40
C TRP A 54 30.18 -9.50 16.87
N ILE A 55 30.96 -10.38 16.26
CA ILE A 55 31.13 -10.44 14.81
C ILE A 55 30.73 -11.79 14.26
N ILE A 56 29.96 -11.76 13.16
CA ILE A 56 29.55 -12.92 12.38
C ILE A 56 29.96 -12.66 10.93
N ILE A 57 30.71 -13.59 10.36
CA ILE A 57 31.09 -13.59 8.94
C ILE A 57 30.53 -14.85 8.32
N GLY A 58 29.66 -14.74 7.32
CA GLY A 58 29.11 -15.89 6.62
C GLY A 58 28.86 -15.64 5.14
N GLY A 59 28.46 -16.67 4.42
CA GLY A 59 28.15 -16.59 2.98
C GLY A 59 28.82 -17.71 2.19
N ASP A 60 28.89 -17.54 0.87
CA ASP A 60 29.50 -18.51 -0.04
C ASP A 60 31.00 -18.19 -0.22
N PHE A 61 31.84 -19.05 0.35
CA PHE A 61 33.29 -18.91 0.29
C PHE A 61 33.90 -19.64 -0.92
N ASN A 62 33.10 -20.39 -1.68
CA ASN A 62 33.53 -21.24 -2.79
C ASN A 62 34.64 -22.26 -2.47
N CYS A 63 35.11 -22.34 -1.21
CA CYS A 63 36.14 -23.26 -0.72
C CYS A 63 35.61 -24.11 0.44
N THR A 64 36.24 -25.26 0.67
CA THR A 64 35.79 -26.26 1.65
C THR A 64 36.80 -26.43 2.79
N PRO A 65 36.37 -26.36 4.07
CA PRO A 65 37.27 -26.53 5.21
C PRO A 65 37.95 -27.90 5.31
N ASN A 66 37.18 -28.97 5.10
CA ASN A 66 37.67 -30.34 5.15
C ASN A 66 37.10 -31.15 3.99
N ASN A 67 37.92 -31.47 2.99
CA ASN A 67 37.47 -32.18 1.80
C ASN A 67 36.92 -33.60 2.08
N GLN A 68 37.29 -34.24 3.18
CA GLN A 68 36.77 -35.58 3.52
C GLN A 68 35.35 -35.53 4.10
N GLN A 69 34.96 -34.41 4.73
CA GLN A 69 33.67 -34.25 5.40
C GLN A 69 32.73 -33.27 4.69
N ASP A 70 33.30 -32.35 3.89
CA ASP A 70 32.60 -31.24 3.24
C ASP A 70 32.47 -31.44 1.73
N ARG A 71 32.87 -32.60 1.19
CA ARG A 71 32.63 -33.03 -0.20
C ARG A 71 32.25 -34.50 -0.26
N ASN A 72 31.49 -34.90 -1.28
CA ASN A 72 31.05 -36.29 -1.46
C ASN A 72 31.87 -37.10 -2.50
N LYS A 73 32.69 -36.46 -3.33
CA LYS A 73 33.62 -37.14 -4.26
C LYS A 73 35.08 -36.81 -3.94
N VAL A 74 35.86 -37.83 -3.64
CA VAL A 74 37.31 -37.75 -3.42
C VAL A 74 38.00 -37.76 -4.81
N GLY A 75 38.53 -36.61 -5.28
CA GLY A 75 39.33 -36.56 -6.51
C GLY A 75 39.16 -35.33 -7.43
N ALA A 76 38.18 -34.44 -7.21
CA ALA A 76 38.12 -33.16 -7.93
C ALA A 76 39.15 -32.16 -7.35
N GLN A 77 39.75 -31.29 -8.18
CA GLN A 77 40.81 -30.32 -7.80
C GLN A 77 40.61 -29.78 -6.36
N THR A 78 41.58 -30.07 -5.50
CA THR A 78 41.56 -29.75 -4.07
C THR A 78 42.05 -28.33 -3.84
N ASP A 79 41.12 -27.39 -3.61
CA ASP A 79 41.48 -26.02 -3.22
C ASP A 79 41.74 -25.90 -1.72
N ASN A 80 42.86 -26.46 -1.26
CA ASN A 80 43.34 -26.29 0.11
C ASN A 80 44.03 -24.93 0.30
N LEU A 81 44.47 -24.29 -0.78
CA LEU A 81 45.29 -23.08 -0.72
C LEU A 81 44.44 -21.88 -0.27
N SER A 82 43.28 -21.65 -0.90
CA SER A 82 42.45 -20.49 -0.57
C SER A 82 41.91 -20.54 0.85
N TYR A 83 41.51 -21.73 1.34
CA TYR A 83 41.03 -21.90 2.71
C TYR A 83 42.14 -21.66 3.75
N ARG A 84 43.38 -22.08 3.46
CA ARG A 84 44.54 -21.77 4.32
C ARG A 84 44.83 -20.27 4.38
N ILE A 85 44.68 -19.57 3.26
CA ILE A 85 44.80 -18.11 3.20
C ILE A 85 43.68 -17.45 4.01
N LEU A 86 42.42 -17.89 3.86
CA LEU A 86 41.30 -17.41 4.66
C LEU A 86 41.56 -17.57 6.16
N ILE A 87 42.10 -18.72 6.58
CA ILE A 87 42.48 -18.95 7.98
C ILE A 87 43.54 -17.94 8.43
N LYS A 88 44.61 -17.82 7.65
CA LYS A 88 45.77 -17.00 8.03
C LYS A 88 45.46 -15.50 8.05
N GLU A 89 44.76 -15.00 7.03
CA GLU A 89 44.59 -13.56 6.80
C GLU A 89 43.33 -12.99 7.45
N VAL A 90 42.31 -13.83 7.76
CA VAL A 90 41.02 -13.35 8.29
C VAL A 90 40.63 -14.02 9.59
N ILE A 91 40.57 -15.35 9.63
CA ILE A 91 40.02 -16.08 10.78
C ILE A 91 40.92 -15.93 12.02
N ASN A 92 42.23 -16.17 11.87
CA ASN A 92 43.18 -16.09 12.99
C ASN A 92 43.33 -14.64 13.51
N PRO A 93 43.53 -13.61 12.67
CA PRO A 93 43.66 -12.22 13.14
C PRO A 93 42.40 -11.71 13.86
N LEU A 94 41.22 -12.15 13.46
CA LEU A 94 39.94 -11.75 14.07
C LEU A 94 39.47 -12.70 15.19
N LEU A 95 40.27 -13.71 15.56
CA LEU A 95 39.94 -14.72 16.57
C LEU A 95 38.57 -15.38 16.34
N LEU A 96 38.26 -15.65 15.08
CA LEU A 96 36.99 -16.24 14.67
C LEU A 96 37.07 -17.76 14.71
N THR A 97 35.90 -18.38 14.88
CA THR A 97 35.75 -19.82 14.88
C THR A 97 34.63 -20.22 13.94
N GLU A 98 34.84 -21.27 13.16
CA GLU A 98 33.80 -21.86 12.32
C GLU A 98 32.74 -22.51 13.23
N ILE A 99 31.53 -21.93 13.26
CA ILE A 99 30.53 -22.23 14.28
C ILE A 99 29.92 -23.62 14.06
N PHE A 100 29.67 -23.98 12.81
CA PHE A 100 28.96 -25.22 12.45
C PHE A 100 29.76 -26.46 12.84
N ARG A 101 30.99 -26.58 12.34
CA ARG A 101 31.92 -27.69 12.60
C ARG A 101 32.29 -27.75 14.07
N ARG A 102 32.38 -26.63 14.78
CA ARG A 102 32.62 -26.66 16.24
C ARG A 102 31.41 -27.18 17.03
N LYS A 103 30.17 -26.86 16.63
CA LYS A 103 28.95 -27.39 17.27
C LYS A 103 28.62 -28.80 16.82
N GLN A 104 28.95 -29.18 15.58
CA GLN A 104 28.61 -30.46 14.95
C GLN A 104 29.84 -31.12 14.29
N PRO A 105 30.86 -31.56 15.06
CA PRO A 105 32.17 -31.96 14.52
C PRO A 105 32.14 -33.11 13.51
N ARG A 106 31.28 -34.10 13.75
CA ARG A 106 31.20 -35.34 12.95
C ARG A 106 30.10 -35.33 11.89
N LYS A 107 29.29 -34.27 11.82
CA LYS A 107 28.14 -34.24 10.92
C LYS A 107 28.59 -33.96 9.50
N ILE A 108 28.21 -34.84 8.57
CA ILE A 108 28.42 -34.66 7.14
C ILE A 108 27.14 -34.04 6.59
N ILE A 109 27.28 -32.85 5.99
CA ILE A 109 26.20 -32.11 5.34
C ILE A 109 26.81 -31.24 4.25
N TYR A 110 26.02 -30.94 3.22
CA TYR A 110 26.43 -30.11 2.11
C TYR A 110 25.54 -28.88 2.05
N SER A 111 26.08 -27.80 1.48
CA SER A 111 25.35 -26.55 1.30
C SER A 111 25.10 -26.26 -0.17
N TYR A 112 25.88 -26.85 -1.08
CA TYR A 112 25.75 -26.72 -2.52
C TYR A 112 25.51 -28.09 -3.17
N HIS A 113 24.58 -28.11 -4.12
CA HIS A 113 24.16 -29.30 -4.85
C HIS A 113 24.19 -29.04 -6.37
N ALA A 114 25.14 -29.66 -7.07
CA ALA A 114 25.25 -29.51 -8.53
C ALA A 114 24.05 -30.12 -9.27
N SER A 115 23.54 -29.41 -10.28
CA SER A 115 22.31 -29.75 -11.00
C SER A 115 22.43 -30.97 -11.93
N ALA A 116 23.65 -31.31 -12.37
CA ALA A 116 23.90 -32.31 -13.41
C ALA A 116 24.87 -33.43 -12.98
N GLY A 117 25.13 -33.60 -11.68
CA GLY A 117 25.99 -34.68 -11.20
C GLY A 117 26.00 -34.86 -9.68
N ASN A 118 26.46 -36.03 -9.22
CA ASN A 118 26.65 -36.37 -7.80
C ASN A 118 27.82 -35.59 -7.16
N TYR A 119 27.92 -34.28 -7.35
CA TYR A 119 28.90 -33.42 -6.69
C TYR A 119 28.18 -32.50 -5.71
N HIS A 120 28.53 -32.64 -4.44
CA HIS A 120 28.00 -31.85 -3.34
C HIS A 120 29.15 -31.33 -2.49
N SER A 121 29.06 -30.07 -2.09
CA SER A 121 30.08 -29.44 -1.25
C SER A 121 29.48 -28.51 -0.20
N ARG A 122 30.16 -28.34 0.94
CA ARG A 122 29.80 -27.35 1.97
C ARG A 122 30.68 -26.11 1.82
N ILE A 123 30.22 -25.17 1.01
CA ILE A 123 30.92 -23.92 0.69
C ILE A 123 30.29 -22.68 1.32
N ASP A 124 29.06 -22.81 1.83
CA ASP A 124 28.40 -21.78 2.63
C ASP A 124 28.82 -21.96 4.08
N LEU A 125 29.66 -21.06 4.57
CA LEU A 125 30.29 -21.17 5.88
C LEU A 125 29.84 -20.03 6.79
N VAL A 126 29.92 -20.24 8.10
CA VAL A 126 29.75 -19.15 9.08
C VAL A 126 30.80 -19.23 10.17
N PHE A 127 31.49 -18.11 10.35
CA PHE A 127 32.48 -17.86 11.36
C PHE A 127 31.93 -16.82 12.34
N GLY A 128 32.25 -16.95 13.61
CA GLY A 128 31.96 -15.92 14.60
C GLY A 128 32.96 -15.90 15.72
N SER A 129 32.96 -14.80 16.48
CA SER A 129 33.77 -14.70 17.68
C SER A 129 33.36 -15.72 18.74
N ASP A 130 34.22 -15.94 19.74
CA ASP A 130 33.95 -16.87 20.84
C ASP A 130 32.64 -16.54 21.59
N ILE A 131 32.30 -15.24 21.69
CA ILE A 131 31.04 -14.79 22.28
C ILE A 131 29.84 -15.26 21.44
N ILE A 132 29.88 -15.08 20.12
CA ILE A 132 28.82 -15.58 19.24
C ILE A 132 28.69 -17.10 19.40
N TYR A 133 29.79 -17.84 19.35
CA TYR A 133 29.78 -19.30 19.48
C TYR A 133 29.13 -19.77 20.79
N LYS A 134 29.45 -19.15 21.93
CA LYS A 134 28.85 -19.44 23.24
C LYS A 134 27.36 -19.17 23.26
N ASN A 135 26.93 -18.14 22.54
CA ASN A 135 25.54 -17.69 22.50
C ASN A 135 24.69 -18.35 21.39
N THR A 136 25.32 -19.12 20.50
CA THR A 136 24.62 -19.95 19.50
C THR A 136 23.95 -21.15 20.16
N HIS A 137 22.62 -21.23 20.04
CA HIS A 137 21.85 -22.38 20.52
C HIS A 137 21.45 -23.35 19.40
N ASP A 138 21.34 -22.88 18.15
CA ASP A 138 21.03 -23.74 17.01
C ASP A 138 21.77 -23.30 15.74
N ILE A 139 22.18 -24.28 14.93
CA ILE A 139 22.80 -24.07 13.63
C ILE A 139 22.57 -25.27 12.70
N GLY A 140 22.22 -24.99 11.45
CA GLY A 140 22.04 -26.04 10.44
C GLY A 140 21.78 -25.51 9.03
N TYR A 141 21.74 -26.44 8.07
CA TYR A 141 21.42 -26.14 6.67
C TYR A 141 19.99 -26.59 6.37
N VAL A 142 19.21 -25.71 5.75
CA VAL A 142 17.80 -25.91 5.41
C VAL A 142 17.64 -25.83 3.89
N PRO A 143 17.10 -26.86 3.23
CA PRO A 143 16.91 -26.85 1.78
C PRO A 143 16.08 -25.67 1.27
N VAL A 144 16.54 -25.04 0.18
CA VAL A 144 15.85 -23.90 -0.45
C VAL A 144 15.38 -24.29 -1.85
N GLY A 145 14.07 -24.22 -2.07
CA GLY A 145 13.45 -24.70 -3.32
C GLY A 145 13.75 -23.92 -4.60
N ILE A 146 14.50 -22.82 -4.53
CA ILE A 146 14.81 -21.94 -5.67
C ILE A 146 16.32 -21.74 -5.89
N SER A 147 17.15 -22.46 -5.12
CA SER A 147 18.60 -22.37 -5.20
C SER A 147 19.18 -23.78 -5.24
N ASP A 148 20.29 -23.90 -5.95
CA ASP A 148 21.27 -24.99 -5.84
C ASP A 148 22.04 -24.99 -4.51
N HIS A 149 21.73 -24.03 -3.62
CA HIS A 149 22.25 -23.95 -2.26
C HIS A 149 21.16 -24.19 -1.19
N ASP A 150 21.52 -24.92 -0.14
CA ASP A 150 20.77 -24.98 1.11
C ASP A 150 21.07 -23.72 1.96
N ALA A 151 20.06 -23.16 2.61
CA ALA A 151 20.21 -22.00 3.48
C ALA A 151 20.89 -22.38 4.79
N LEU A 152 22.01 -21.72 5.09
CA LEU A 152 22.63 -21.78 6.41
C LEU A 152 21.85 -20.92 7.42
N VAL A 153 21.28 -21.56 8.44
CA VAL A 153 20.49 -20.91 9.50
C VAL A 153 21.25 -20.96 10.81
N LEU A 154 21.49 -19.79 11.40
CA LEU A 154 22.15 -19.61 12.70
C LEU A 154 21.19 -18.93 13.68
N SER A 155 20.99 -19.51 14.86
CA SER A 155 20.18 -18.93 15.93
C SER A 155 21.03 -18.63 17.17
N ILE A 156 21.07 -17.35 17.55
CA ILE A 156 21.85 -16.83 18.68
C ILE A 156 20.96 -16.21 19.76
N ASN A 157 21.36 -16.37 21.01
CA ASN A 157 20.75 -15.70 22.15
C ASN A 157 21.57 -14.46 22.51
N ILE A 158 20.99 -13.28 22.39
CA ILE A 158 21.68 -12.03 22.76
C ILE A 158 21.26 -11.68 24.19
N PRO A 159 22.16 -11.71 25.19
CA PRO A 159 21.81 -11.37 26.55
C PRO A 159 21.34 -9.91 26.57
N PRO A 160 20.27 -9.57 27.31
CA PRO A 160 19.92 -8.18 27.51
C PRO A 160 21.05 -7.51 28.30
N LEU A 161 21.61 -6.40 27.80
CA LEU A 161 22.12 -5.38 28.71
C LEU A 161 20.94 -4.98 29.58
N THR A 162 21.14 -5.02 30.88
CA THR A 162 20.13 -4.85 31.92
C THR A 162 19.27 -3.61 31.70
N ASP A 163 18.15 -3.80 31.00
CA ASP A 163 16.96 -2.99 31.13
C ASP A 163 15.75 -3.93 30.95
N LYS A 164 15.08 -4.20 32.08
CA LYS A 164 13.97 -5.16 32.21
C LYS A 164 12.70 -4.76 31.43
N ASN A 165 12.72 -3.70 30.64
CA ASN A 165 11.50 -3.05 30.11
C ASN A 165 11.32 -3.12 28.58
N MET A 166 12.09 -3.94 27.85
CA MET A 166 11.81 -4.19 26.42
C MET A 166 10.64 -5.17 26.24
N HIS A 167 9.41 -4.74 26.57
CA HIS A 167 8.20 -5.46 26.21
C HIS A 167 7.95 -5.29 24.70
N ARG A 168 8.33 -6.29 23.90
CA ARG A 168 7.80 -6.41 22.54
C ARG A 168 6.29 -6.62 22.64
N ARG A 169 5.53 -5.63 22.16
CA ARG A 169 4.07 -5.68 22.11
C ARG A 169 3.60 -6.95 21.39
N TRP A 170 2.78 -7.75 22.07
CA TRP A 170 2.11 -8.90 21.48
C TRP A 170 0.96 -8.45 20.57
N ILE A 171 0.80 -9.13 19.44
CA ILE A 171 -0.31 -8.95 18.50
C ILE A 171 -0.79 -10.34 18.14
N CYS A 172 -2.10 -10.58 18.28
CA CYS A 172 -2.72 -11.85 17.95
C CYS A 172 -2.50 -12.19 16.47
N ASN A 173 -2.02 -13.42 16.24
CA ASN A 173 -1.98 -14.08 14.95
C ASN A 173 -3.39 -14.54 14.54
N PRO A 174 -4.00 -13.95 13.50
CA PRO A 174 -5.35 -14.30 13.06
C PRO A 174 -5.51 -15.77 12.63
N ASN A 175 -4.42 -16.47 12.32
CA ASN A 175 -4.48 -17.89 11.93
C ASN A 175 -4.96 -18.81 13.06
N VAL A 176 -4.91 -18.38 14.33
CA VAL A 176 -5.46 -19.14 15.46
C VAL A 176 -6.93 -19.50 15.27
N ILE A 177 -7.70 -18.61 14.61
CA ILE A 177 -9.13 -18.79 14.35
C ILE A 177 -9.42 -20.04 13.49
N LYS A 178 -8.46 -20.47 12.67
CA LYS A 178 -8.60 -21.65 11.81
C LYS A 178 -8.49 -22.96 12.58
N ARG A 179 -8.01 -22.94 13.83
CA ARG A 179 -7.82 -24.14 14.65
C ARG A 179 -9.16 -24.55 15.27
N LYS A 180 -9.51 -25.83 15.12
CA LYS A 180 -10.74 -26.39 15.73
C LYS A 180 -10.72 -26.26 17.26
N SER A 181 -9.57 -26.53 17.88
CA SER A 181 -9.35 -26.43 19.33
C SER A 181 -9.63 -25.04 19.91
N PHE A 182 -9.42 -23.98 19.13
CA PHE A 182 -9.62 -22.61 19.60
C PHE A 182 -11.10 -22.35 19.94
N LEU A 183 -12.02 -22.73 19.05
CA LEU A 183 -13.45 -22.45 19.24
C LEU A 183 -14.00 -23.18 20.48
N GLU A 184 -13.60 -24.44 20.70
CA GLU A 184 -14.01 -25.23 21.86
C GLU A 184 -13.53 -24.62 23.18
N LYS A 185 -12.23 -24.26 23.25
CA LYS A 185 -11.64 -23.60 24.44
C LYS A 185 -12.28 -22.24 24.70
N PHE A 186 -12.50 -21.47 23.63
CA PHE A 186 -13.18 -20.19 23.69
C PHE A 186 -14.61 -20.33 24.26
N GLN A 187 -15.41 -21.24 23.72
CA GLN A 187 -16.78 -21.48 24.18
C GLN A 187 -16.82 -21.94 25.64
N LYS A 188 -15.90 -22.82 26.06
CA LYS A 188 -15.80 -23.26 27.44
C LYS A 188 -15.53 -22.10 28.41
N ILE A 189 -14.53 -21.27 28.11
CA ILE A 189 -14.19 -20.11 28.96
C ILE A 189 -15.28 -19.04 28.91
N TRP A 190 -15.86 -18.80 27.74
CA TRP A 190 -17.00 -17.90 27.60
C TRP A 190 -18.16 -18.33 28.50
N ASN A 191 -18.55 -19.61 28.46
CA ASN A 191 -19.62 -20.16 29.29
C ASN A 191 -19.31 -20.09 30.79
N ILE A 192 -18.05 -20.25 31.20
CA ILE A 192 -17.66 -20.07 32.60
C ILE A 192 -17.91 -18.62 33.02
N ILE A 193 -17.35 -17.66 32.26
CA ILE A 193 -17.40 -16.24 32.62
C ILE A 193 -18.84 -15.72 32.68
N ILE A 194 -19.68 -16.03 31.69
CA ILE A 194 -21.06 -15.54 31.69
C ILE A 194 -21.91 -16.11 32.84
N ASN A 195 -21.54 -17.28 33.37
CA ASN A 195 -22.29 -17.94 34.46
C ASN A 195 -21.76 -17.55 35.85
N THR A 196 -20.50 -17.13 35.97
CA THR A 196 -19.88 -16.80 37.25
C THR A 196 -19.75 -15.31 37.53
N ALA A 197 -19.68 -14.48 36.49
CA ALA A 197 -19.40 -13.05 36.65
C ALA A 197 -20.67 -12.23 36.94
N ASP A 198 -20.52 -11.12 37.67
CA ASP A 198 -21.59 -10.12 37.80
C ASP A 198 -21.73 -9.29 36.53
N LEU A 199 -22.66 -9.71 35.67
CA LEU A 199 -22.98 -9.07 34.40
C LEU A 199 -23.68 -7.70 34.55
N ASN A 200 -23.89 -7.20 35.77
CA ASN A 200 -24.36 -5.84 36.04
C ASN A 200 -23.21 -4.85 36.22
N THR A 201 -21.95 -5.30 36.15
CA THR A 201 -20.75 -4.47 36.14
C THR A 201 -20.09 -4.43 34.76
N THR A 202 -19.05 -3.61 34.60
CA THR A 202 -18.22 -3.60 33.39
C THR A 202 -16.92 -4.40 33.55
N GLU A 203 -16.55 -4.79 34.78
CA GLU A 203 -15.25 -5.39 35.13
C GLU A 203 -15.06 -6.77 34.49
N TRP A 204 -16.13 -7.59 34.47
CA TRP A 204 -16.10 -8.93 33.89
C TRP A 204 -15.62 -8.97 32.42
N TRP A 205 -15.79 -7.86 31.68
CA TRP A 205 -15.32 -7.76 30.30
C TRP A 205 -13.79 -7.77 30.21
N ASN A 206 -13.11 -7.19 31.20
CA ASN A 206 -11.66 -7.23 31.28
C ASN A 206 -11.15 -8.65 31.59
N ASP A 207 -11.82 -9.36 32.51
CA ASP A 207 -11.50 -10.75 32.85
C ASP A 207 -11.69 -11.67 31.65
N PHE A 208 -12.77 -11.43 30.88
CA PHE A 208 -13.00 -12.07 29.60
C PHE A 208 -11.86 -11.83 28.61
N LYS A 209 -11.48 -10.57 28.36
CA LYS A 209 -10.39 -10.26 27.44
C LYS A 209 -9.07 -10.90 27.88
N THR A 210 -8.77 -10.85 29.18
CA THR A 210 -7.56 -11.45 29.76
C THR A 210 -7.53 -12.97 29.53
N SER A 211 -8.63 -13.65 29.82
CA SER A 211 -8.77 -15.10 29.60
C SER A 211 -8.67 -15.45 28.12
N LEU A 212 -9.30 -14.66 27.23
CA LEU A 212 -9.22 -14.82 25.78
C LEU A 212 -7.77 -14.70 25.28
N ILE A 213 -7.03 -13.68 25.74
CA ILE A 213 -5.62 -13.48 25.37
C ILE A 213 -4.78 -14.70 25.77
N MET A 214 -4.98 -15.25 26.96
CA MET A 214 -4.26 -16.44 27.43
C MET A 214 -4.49 -17.65 26.53
N ILE A 215 -5.74 -17.92 26.14
CA ILE A 215 -6.07 -19.02 25.21
C ILE A 215 -5.37 -18.80 23.87
N ILE A 216 -5.45 -17.59 23.32
CA ILE A 216 -4.85 -17.30 22.01
C ILE A 216 -3.34 -17.50 22.07
N GLN A 217 -2.66 -16.97 23.09
CA GLN A 217 -1.22 -17.16 23.25
C GLN A 217 -0.84 -18.63 23.39
N GLN A 218 -1.68 -19.45 24.03
CA GLN A 218 -1.49 -20.89 24.09
C GLN A 218 -1.62 -21.55 22.71
N GLU A 219 -2.67 -21.22 21.96
CA GLU A 219 -2.89 -21.73 20.59
C GLU A 219 -1.79 -21.28 19.62
N GLU A 220 -1.26 -20.08 19.76
CA GLU A 220 -0.11 -19.59 18.98
C GLU A 220 1.16 -20.37 19.26
N LYS A 221 1.41 -20.70 20.54
CA LYS A 221 2.56 -21.52 20.93
C LYS A 221 2.44 -22.91 20.31
N GLU A 222 1.26 -23.53 20.36
CA GLU A 222 1.03 -24.84 19.73
C GLU A 222 1.15 -24.79 18.21
N LEU A 223 0.55 -23.78 17.56
CA LEU A 223 0.69 -23.58 16.12
C LEU A 223 2.17 -23.45 15.71
N ASN A 224 2.96 -22.65 16.44
CA ASN A 224 4.38 -22.50 16.18
C ASN A 224 5.18 -23.79 16.40
N ARG A 225 4.76 -24.64 17.35
CA ARG A 225 5.37 -25.96 17.58
C ARG A 225 5.05 -26.92 16.43
N GLU A 226 3.80 -26.98 16.01
CA GLU A 226 3.34 -27.80 14.87
C GLU A 226 4.06 -27.41 13.58
N THR A 227 4.11 -26.11 13.23
CA THR A 227 4.81 -25.65 12.04
C THR A 227 6.31 -25.97 12.08
N ARG A 228 6.95 -25.92 13.27
CA ARG A 228 8.36 -26.33 13.41
C ARG A 228 8.52 -27.83 13.19
N ARG A 229 7.67 -28.66 13.78
CA ARG A 229 7.70 -30.12 13.57
C ARG A 229 7.49 -30.49 12.11
N GLU A 230 6.52 -29.88 11.45
CA GLU A 230 6.26 -30.08 10.03
C GLU A 230 7.49 -29.69 9.17
N LEU A 231 8.11 -28.54 9.45
CA LEU A 231 9.33 -28.12 8.77
C LEU A 231 10.49 -29.10 9.00
N ASP A 232 10.66 -29.61 10.23
CA ASP A 232 11.70 -30.58 10.55
C ASP A 232 11.46 -31.93 9.85
N GLU A 233 10.20 -32.40 9.81
CA GLU A 233 9.80 -33.63 9.12
C GLU A 233 9.98 -33.52 7.61
N LEU A 234 9.47 -32.45 6.99
CA LEU A 234 9.66 -32.17 5.57
C LEU A 234 11.15 -32.04 5.22
N SER A 235 11.94 -31.40 6.09
CA SER A 235 13.39 -31.29 5.88
C SER A 235 14.09 -32.65 5.98
N LYS A 236 13.66 -33.53 6.89
CA LYS A 236 14.18 -34.90 6.99
C LYS A 236 13.78 -35.74 5.78
N GLU A 237 12.52 -35.69 5.37
CA GLU A 237 12.01 -36.41 4.18
C GLU A 237 12.74 -35.96 2.91
N TYR A 238 12.92 -34.63 2.75
CA TYR A 238 13.68 -34.08 1.65
C TYR A 238 15.11 -34.63 1.62
N ARG A 239 15.82 -34.60 2.75
CA ARG A 239 17.19 -35.12 2.82
C ARG A 239 17.25 -36.61 2.51
N PHE A 240 16.31 -37.40 3.03
CA PHE A 240 16.24 -38.84 2.78
C PHE A 240 16.09 -39.14 1.28
N ARG A 241 15.11 -38.51 0.62
CA ARG A 241 14.83 -38.72 -0.81
C ARG A 241 15.93 -38.14 -1.73
N ALA A 242 16.63 -37.09 -1.29
CA ALA A 242 17.70 -36.47 -2.06
C ALA A 242 18.99 -37.31 -2.13
N THR A 243 19.11 -38.38 -1.34
CA THR A 243 20.38 -39.12 -1.19
C THR A 243 20.69 -40.09 -2.34
N ASN A 244 19.75 -40.34 -3.26
CA ASN A 244 19.96 -40.93 -4.61
C ASN A 244 18.59 -40.93 -5.30
N PRO A 245 18.17 -39.81 -5.90
CA PRO A 245 16.78 -39.61 -6.29
C PRO A 245 16.41 -40.43 -7.53
N SER A 246 15.30 -41.17 -7.46
CA SER A 246 14.60 -41.66 -8.65
C SER A 246 13.85 -40.51 -9.36
N ASN A 247 13.37 -40.72 -10.59
CA ASN A 247 12.56 -39.72 -11.29
C ASN A 247 11.28 -39.32 -10.50
N ASP A 248 10.68 -40.25 -9.75
CA ASP A 248 9.53 -39.96 -8.87
C ASP A 248 9.94 -39.17 -7.63
N ASP A 249 11.14 -39.45 -7.09
CA ASP A 249 11.70 -38.67 -5.99
C ASP A 249 12.01 -37.23 -6.40
N LEU A 250 12.46 -36.96 -7.63
CA LEU A 250 12.69 -35.59 -8.11
C LEU A 250 11.42 -34.73 -8.06
N ALA A 251 10.29 -35.28 -8.52
CA ALA A 251 9.00 -34.59 -8.46
C ALA A 251 8.53 -34.36 -7.01
N GLN A 252 8.73 -35.35 -6.13
CA GLN A 252 8.36 -35.20 -4.71
C GLN A 252 9.29 -34.26 -3.94
N LEU A 253 10.58 -34.27 -4.23
CA LEU A 253 11.55 -33.34 -3.67
C LEU A 253 11.18 -31.90 -3.96
N GLU A 254 10.66 -31.61 -5.15
CA GLU A 254 10.19 -30.28 -5.52
C GLU A 254 8.89 -29.88 -4.80
N ILE A 255 7.97 -30.82 -4.61
CA ILE A 255 6.78 -30.62 -3.78
C ILE A 255 7.17 -30.32 -2.32
N ILE A 256 8.11 -31.09 -1.76
CA ILE A 256 8.59 -30.91 -0.39
C ILE A 256 9.34 -29.57 -0.25
N ARG A 257 10.22 -29.23 -1.19
CA ARG A 257 10.89 -27.92 -1.28
C ARG A 257 9.89 -26.76 -1.25
N LYS A 258 8.82 -26.89 -2.03
CA LYS A 258 7.76 -25.88 -2.10
C LYS A 258 7.00 -25.74 -0.78
N LYS A 259 6.68 -26.86 -0.12
CA LYS A 259 6.04 -26.85 1.21
C LYS A 259 6.93 -26.15 2.25
N ILE A 260 8.22 -26.47 2.27
CA ILE A 260 9.21 -25.82 3.15
C ILE A 260 9.25 -24.31 2.88
N HIS A 261 9.35 -23.92 1.60
CA HIS A 261 9.38 -22.51 1.21
C HIS A 261 8.10 -21.76 1.63
N ASP A 262 6.92 -22.33 1.34
CA ASP A 262 5.64 -21.71 1.66
C ASP A 262 5.49 -21.55 3.20
N ALA A 263 5.88 -22.55 3.99
CA ALA A 263 5.84 -22.51 5.45
C ALA A 263 6.83 -21.50 6.07
N LEU A 264 8.07 -21.45 5.59
CA LEU A 264 9.06 -20.44 6.02
C LEU A 264 8.62 -19.02 5.65
N THR A 265 8.04 -18.88 4.46
CA THR A 265 7.53 -17.59 3.98
C THR A 265 6.34 -17.13 4.80
N GLU A 266 5.39 -18.01 5.13
CA GLU A 266 4.27 -17.68 6.00
C GLU A 266 4.74 -17.30 7.41
N LYS A 267 5.69 -18.05 7.98
CA LYS A 267 6.32 -17.72 9.27
C LYS A 267 7.00 -16.35 9.26
N PHE A 268 7.70 -16.01 8.18
CA PHE A 268 8.35 -14.71 8.00
C PHE A 268 7.35 -13.56 7.80
N ILE A 269 6.28 -13.77 7.03
CA ILE A 269 5.22 -12.77 6.87
C ILE A 269 4.51 -12.51 8.19
N ASN A 270 4.21 -13.58 8.94
CA ASN A 270 3.55 -13.48 10.24
C ASN A 270 4.45 -12.82 11.31
N SER A 271 5.78 -12.81 11.13
CA SER A 271 6.69 -12.10 12.03
C SER A 271 6.88 -10.62 11.67
N ILE A 272 6.49 -10.21 10.46
CA ILE A 272 6.42 -8.80 10.08
C ILE A 272 5.09 -8.24 10.60
N PRO A 273 5.09 -7.17 11.41
CA PRO A 273 3.86 -6.49 11.79
C PRO A 273 3.08 -6.14 10.53
N SER A 274 1.88 -6.71 10.36
CA SER A 274 1.09 -6.56 9.15
C SER A 274 0.81 -5.07 8.90
N GLN A 275 1.56 -4.45 7.98
CA GLN A 275 1.22 -3.15 7.43
C GLN A 275 0.11 -3.39 6.40
N GLY A 276 -1.13 -3.15 6.84
CA GLY A 276 -2.36 -3.42 6.11
C GLY A 276 -2.61 -2.57 4.86
N ASP A 277 -1.62 -2.39 3.99
CA ASP A 277 -1.82 -1.80 2.67
C ASP A 277 -2.36 -2.85 1.70
N ARG A 278 -3.54 -2.56 1.12
CA ARG A 278 -4.16 -3.41 0.08
C ARG A 278 -3.23 -3.58 -1.12
N ASP A 279 -2.39 -2.58 -1.38
CA ASP A 279 -1.43 -2.55 -2.48
C ASP A 279 -0.25 -3.51 -2.28
N PHE A 280 0.00 -3.99 -1.05
CA PHE A 280 1.01 -5.01 -0.77
C PHE A 280 0.53 -6.42 -1.15
N LYS A 281 -0.78 -6.67 -1.28
CA LYS A 281 -1.27 -8.03 -1.55
C LYS A 281 -0.84 -8.58 -2.90
N CYS A 282 -0.58 -7.72 -3.89
CA CYS A 282 -0.25 -8.11 -5.26
C CYS A 282 1.25 -8.32 -5.53
N LEU A 283 2.12 -8.00 -4.56
CA LEU A 283 3.57 -8.22 -4.66
C LEU A 283 3.94 -9.63 -4.19
N SER A 284 5.04 -10.18 -4.71
CA SER A 284 5.67 -11.37 -4.12
C SER A 284 6.10 -11.10 -2.67
N ASN A 285 6.11 -12.15 -1.85
CA ASN A 285 6.47 -12.03 -0.43
C ASN A 285 7.91 -11.53 -0.24
N LEU A 286 8.82 -11.85 -1.15
CA LEU A 286 10.18 -11.32 -1.23
C LEU A 286 10.23 -9.80 -1.50
N ALA A 287 9.40 -9.30 -2.42
CA ALA A 287 9.30 -7.86 -2.68
C ALA A 287 8.72 -7.12 -1.46
N LYS A 288 7.74 -7.72 -0.76
CA LYS A 288 7.20 -7.17 0.49
C LYS A 288 8.25 -7.11 1.59
N ALA A 289 9.01 -8.19 1.76
CA ALA A 289 10.10 -8.31 2.73
C ALA A 289 11.15 -7.21 2.53
N ARG A 290 11.70 -7.10 1.31
CA ARG A 290 12.74 -6.11 0.99
C ARG A 290 12.25 -4.68 1.19
N PHE A 291 11.00 -4.38 0.82
CA PHE A 291 10.43 -3.05 1.06
C PHE A 291 10.20 -2.76 2.54
N ALA A 292 9.68 -3.73 3.30
CA ALA A 292 9.47 -3.60 4.74
C ALA A 292 10.80 -3.37 5.49
N HIS A 293 11.86 -4.09 5.10
CA HIS A 293 13.20 -3.90 5.64
C HIS A 293 13.79 -2.52 5.30
N GLY A 294 13.62 -2.05 4.05
CA GLY A 294 14.06 -0.71 3.64
C GLY A 294 13.42 0.42 4.44
N LYS A 295 12.13 0.30 4.80
CA LYS A 295 11.44 1.27 5.67
C LYS A 295 11.73 1.10 7.16
N ALA A 296 11.89 -0.14 7.65
CA ALA A 296 12.19 -0.40 9.06
C ALA A 296 13.52 0.23 9.51
N ASN A 297 14.54 0.22 8.64
CA ASN A 297 15.84 0.82 8.92
C ASN A 297 15.82 2.36 8.96
N GLN A 298 14.79 3.00 8.37
CA GLN A 298 14.61 4.46 8.41
C GLN A 298 13.78 4.93 9.63
N SER A 299 13.30 4.02 10.48
CA SER A 299 12.27 4.34 11.49
C SER A 299 12.78 4.54 12.93
N ARG A 300 13.98 4.07 13.29
CA ARG A 300 14.57 4.38 14.60
C ARG A 300 15.08 5.81 14.61
N ILE A 301 14.63 6.59 15.57
CA ILE A 301 15.05 7.97 15.76
C ILE A 301 16.37 7.96 16.51
N ALA A 302 17.42 8.49 15.88
CA ALA A 302 18.78 8.46 16.43
C ALA A 302 19.02 9.55 17.49
N TYR A 303 18.30 10.67 17.41
CA TYR A 303 18.47 11.77 18.36
C TYR A 303 17.20 12.65 18.46
N LEU A 304 17.08 13.40 19.55
CA LEU A 304 16.16 14.54 19.70
C LEU A 304 16.94 15.76 20.19
N ILE A 305 16.37 16.96 20.01
CA ILE A 305 16.92 18.21 20.53
C ILE A 305 16.11 18.61 21.77
N HIS A 306 16.75 18.58 22.93
CA HIS A 306 16.24 19.10 24.18
C HIS A 306 16.45 20.63 24.24
N PRO A 307 15.45 21.43 24.66
CA PRO A 307 15.57 22.88 24.73
C PRO A 307 16.78 23.38 25.55
N SER A 308 17.10 22.71 26.66
CA SER A 308 18.23 23.09 27.54
C SER A 308 19.50 22.23 27.41
N LYS A 309 19.40 20.96 27.01
CA LYS A 309 20.54 20.02 26.96
C LYS A 309 21.14 19.89 25.55
N GLY A 310 20.53 20.48 24.54
CA GLY A 310 20.95 20.30 23.14
C GLY A 310 20.60 18.90 22.63
N ARG A 311 21.51 18.26 21.88
CA ARG A 311 21.25 16.97 21.23
C ARG A 311 21.33 15.81 22.22
N VAL A 312 20.27 15.01 22.28
CA VAL A 312 20.09 13.82 23.13
C VAL A 312 19.97 12.59 22.26
N GLU A 313 20.66 11.50 22.62
CA GLU A 313 20.72 10.27 21.82
C GLU A 313 20.31 9.00 22.58
N THR A 314 20.11 9.09 23.91
CA THR A 314 19.70 7.94 24.72
C THR A 314 18.19 7.73 24.63
N ASP A 315 17.74 6.47 24.49
CA ASP A 315 16.32 6.15 24.32
C ASP A 315 15.47 6.60 25.54
N ASN A 316 16.04 6.55 26.76
CA ASN A 316 15.34 6.95 27.98
C ASN A 316 15.11 8.46 28.06
N GLU A 317 16.13 9.29 27.83
CA GLU A 317 15.96 10.75 27.83
C GLU A 317 15.08 11.21 26.65
N MET A 318 15.20 10.56 25.49
CA MET A 318 14.30 10.83 24.37
C MET A 318 12.84 10.47 24.70
N MET A 319 12.60 9.38 25.46
CA MET A 319 11.26 9.02 25.94
C MET A 319 10.72 10.06 26.91
N GLU A 320 11.54 10.59 27.81
CA GLU A 320 11.15 11.65 28.75
C GLU A 320 10.70 12.92 27.99
N ILE A 321 11.48 13.36 26.99
CA ILE A 321 11.11 14.47 26.10
C ILE A 321 9.76 14.21 25.44
N CYS A 322 9.54 12.98 24.96
CA CYS A 322 8.26 12.60 24.36
C CYS A 322 7.11 12.72 25.35
N CYS A 323 7.27 12.18 26.57
CA CYS A 323 6.24 12.18 27.61
C CYS A 323 5.86 13.60 28.00
N ASN A 324 6.85 14.43 28.34
CA ASN A 324 6.64 15.81 28.74
C ASN A 324 5.91 16.62 27.65
N PHE A 325 6.32 16.46 26.39
CA PHE A 325 5.69 17.18 25.28
C PHE A 325 4.23 16.80 25.04
N TYR A 326 3.89 15.50 25.08
CA TYR A 326 2.52 15.06 24.84
C TYR A 326 1.62 15.22 26.07
N GLN A 327 2.17 15.12 27.28
CA GLN A 327 1.43 15.43 28.51
C GLN A 327 1.03 16.91 28.54
N ASP A 328 1.94 17.85 28.21
CA ASP A 328 1.59 19.28 28.11
C ASP A 328 0.58 19.55 26.97
N LEU A 329 0.74 18.87 25.82
CA LEU A 329 -0.15 19.03 24.68
C LEU A 329 -1.60 18.66 25.02
N TYR A 330 -1.79 17.50 25.65
CA TYR A 330 -3.12 16.97 25.99
C TYR A 330 -3.63 17.43 27.35
N ASN A 331 -2.94 18.37 28.00
CA ASN A 331 -3.46 19.01 29.20
C ASN A 331 -4.51 20.06 28.86
N VAL A 332 -5.43 20.32 29.79
CA VAL A 332 -6.47 21.34 29.59
C VAL A 332 -5.82 22.71 29.51
N LYS A 333 -6.15 23.46 28.46
CA LYS A 333 -5.77 24.87 28.29
C LYS A 333 -6.98 25.74 28.66
N PRO A 334 -6.79 26.91 29.28
CA PRO A 334 -7.89 27.79 29.65
C PRO A 334 -8.64 28.27 28.41
N ILE A 335 -9.97 28.41 28.54
CA ILE A 335 -10.86 28.94 27.53
C ILE A 335 -11.74 30.03 28.16
N ASP A 336 -12.21 30.97 27.35
CA ASP A 336 -13.10 32.04 27.76
C ASP A 336 -14.51 31.82 27.19
N THR A 337 -15.45 31.52 28.08
CA THR A 337 -16.84 31.21 27.71
C THR A 337 -17.67 32.44 27.35
N SER A 338 -17.19 33.66 27.61
CA SER A 338 -17.91 34.90 27.27
C SER A 338 -18.16 35.03 25.76
N TYR A 339 -17.22 34.54 24.94
CA TYR A 339 -17.32 34.51 23.47
C TYR A 339 -18.33 33.51 22.92
N TRP A 340 -18.88 32.60 23.74
CA TRP A 340 -19.80 31.55 23.27
C TRP A 340 -21.15 32.10 22.79
N SER A 341 -21.59 33.25 23.31
CA SER A 341 -22.83 33.90 22.88
C SER A 341 -22.76 34.29 21.40
N GLU A 342 -21.73 35.04 21.03
CA GLU A 342 -21.42 35.47 19.66
C GLU A 342 -21.10 34.26 18.76
N LEU A 343 -20.26 33.33 19.22
CA LEU A 343 -19.77 32.22 18.39
C LEU A 343 -20.89 31.22 18.02
N PHE A 344 -21.89 31.07 18.87
CA PHE A 344 -22.99 30.12 18.68
C PHE A 344 -24.31 30.76 18.24
N GLU A 345 -24.27 32.01 17.79
CA GLU A 345 -25.44 32.73 17.25
C GLU A 345 -25.97 32.06 15.96
N ASP A 346 -27.29 31.90 15.85
CA ASP A 346 -28.05 31.14 14.82
C ASP A 346 -27.35 29.88 14.28
N ILE A 347 -26.95 28.97 15.16
CA ILE A 347 -26.53 27.64 14.76
C ILE A 347 -27.73 26.83 14.27
N THR A 348 -27.58 26.19 13.11
CA THR A 348 -28.55 25.23 12.59
C THR A 348 -28.61 23.99 13.48
N THR A 349 -29.78 23.73 14.05
CA THR A 349 -30.02 22.58 14.94
C THR A 349 -30.63 21.38 14.22
N LEU A 350 -30.48 20.20 14.84
CA LEU A 350 -31.15 18.98 14.39
C LEU A 350 -32.66 19.02 14.68
N ASN A 351 -33.46 18.38 13.82
CA ASN A 351 -34.87 18.11 14.09
C ASN A 351 -35.03 16.88 15.01
N GLN A 352 -36.22 16.69 15.55
CA GLN A 352 -36.51 15.61 16.50
C GLN A 352 -36.21 14.20 15.93
N ASN A 353 -36.57 13.92 14.68
CA ASN A 353 -36.32 12.60 14.06
C ASN A 353 -34.82 12.28 13.98
N ASP A 354 -33.99 13.28 13.69
CA ASP A 354 -32.54 13.11 13.67
C ASP A 354 -31.97 12.93 15.08
N ILE A 355 -32.53 13.62 16.08
CA ILE A 355 -32.16 13.44 17.49
C ILE A 355 -32.46 12.01 17.93
N ASP A 356 -33.68 11.53 17.71
CA ASP A 356 -34.12 10.18 18.10
C ASP A 356 -33.25 9.08 17.44
N LEU A 357 -32.85 9.29 16.18
CA LEU A 357 -31.95 8.40 15.46
C LEU A 357 -30.57 8.28 16.13
N LEU A 358 -30.05 9.40 16.65
CA LEU A 358 -28.74 9.45 17.29
C LEU A 358 -28.79 8.90 18.72
N ASP A 359 -29.86 9.19 19.46
CA ASP A 359 -30.03 8.92 20.89
C ASP A 359 -30.53 7.51 21.24
N ARG A 360 -31.04 6.76 20.26
CA ARG A 360 -31.46 5.36 20.45
C ARG A 360 -30.32 4.47 20.96
N ASP A 361 -30.63 3.37 21.63
CA ASP A 361 -29.59 2.44 22.11
C ASP A 361 -28.81 1.78 20.96
N ILE A 362 -27.57 1.38 21.26
CA ILE A 362 -26.70 0.67 20.30
C ILE A 362 -27.22 -0.75 20.11
N THR A 363 -27.30 -1.20 18.86
CA THR A 363 -27.84 -2.54 18.51
C THR A 363 -26.77 -3.49 17.98
N THR A 364 -27.01 -4.80 18.09
CA THR A 364 -26.09 -5.86 17.61
C THR A 364 -25.89 -5.74 16.10
N GLY A 365 -26.95 -5.39 15.37
CA GLY A 365 -26.90 -5.15 13.93
C GLY A 365 -25.91 -4.04 13.57
N GLU A 366 -25.98 -2.90 14.25
CA GLU A 366 -25.05 -1.78 14.01
C GLU A 366 -23.59 -2.16 14.33
N CYS A 367 -23.35 -2.91 15.41
CA CYS A 367 -22.01 -3.37 15.75
C CYS A 367 -21.45 -4.37 14.70
N LEU A 368 -22.28 -5.27 14.19
CA LEU A 368 -21.88 -6.20 13.12
C LEU A 368 -21.59 -5.46 11.81
N GLU A 369 -22.38 -4.46 11.45
CA GLU A 369 -22.11 -3.60 10.30
C GLU A 369 -20.81 -2.80 10.48
N ALA A 370 -20.58 -2.27 11.68
CA ALA A 370 -19.34 -1.57 12.02
C ALA A 370 -18.12 -2.48 11.83
N LEU A 371 -18.16 -3.72 12.36
CA LEU A 371 -17.08 -4.70 12.19
C LEU A 371 -16.86 -5.12 10.73
N LYS A 372 -17.94 -5.29 9.95
CA LYS A 372 -17.84 -5.60 8.51
C LYS A 372 -17.21 -4.45 7.72
N ALA A 373 -17.48 -3.20 8.11
CA ALA A 373 -16.92 -2.01 7.48
C ALA A 373 -15.44 -1.76 7.85
N MET A 374 -14.93 -2.37 8.92
CA MET A 374 -13.52 -2.23 9.32
C MET A 374 -12.59 -3.04 8.42
N GLN A 375 -11.43 -2.47 8.10
CA GLN A 375 -10.44 -3.10 7.25
C GLN A 375 -9.60 -4.13 8.02
N LEU A 376 -9.51 -5.34 7.47
CA LEU A 376 -8.65 -6.43 7.98
C LEU A 376 -7.14 -6.09 7.86
N GLY A 377 -6.32 -6.72 8.69
CA GLY A 377 -4.86 -6.57 8.72
C GLY A 377 -4.38 -5.22 9.26
N ARG A 378 -5.22 -4.50 10.01
CA ARG A 378 -4.84 -3.25 10.70
C ARG A 378 -4.31 -3.57 12.10
N VAL A 379 -3.35 -2.78 12.55
CA VAL A 379 -2.73 -2.93 13.87
C VAL A 379 -3.79 -2.69 14.97
N PRO A 380 -3.94 -3.60 15.95
CA PRO A 380 -4.91 -3.45 17.04
C PRO A 380 -4.48 -2.40 18.07
N GLY A 381 -5.17 -2.30 19.20
CA GLY A 381 -4.76 -1.48 20.35
C GLY A 381 -3.79 -2.24 21.27
N ASP A 382 -3.58 -1.76 22.48
CA ASP A 382 -2.61 -2.33 23.42
C ASP A 382 -2.87 -3.80 23.78
N ASP A 383 -4.14 -4.24 23.74
CA ASP A 383 -4.55 -5.62 24.00
C ASP A 383 -4.08 -6.64 22.95
N GLY A 384 -3.65 -6.20 21.77
CA GLY A 384 -3.19 -7.07 20.69
C GLY A 384 -4.30 -7.83 19.94
N LEU A 385 -5.58 -7.66 20.26
CA LEU A 385 -6.70 -8.40 19.68
C LEU A 385 -7.10 -7.85 18.31
N THR A 386 -7.05 -8.69 17.27
CA THR A 386 -7.23 -8.26 15.86
C THR A 386 -8.68 -8.21 15.41
N ILE A 387 -8.97 -7.44 14.35
CA ILE A 387 -10.33 -7.30 13.80
C ILE A 387 -10.86 -8.65 13.30
N GLU A 388 -9.99 -9.48 12.74
CA GLU A 388 -10.27 -10.85 12.30
C GLU A 388 -10.85 -11.69 13.44
N LEU A 389 -10.20 -11.64 14.61
CA LEU A 389 -10.65 -12.34 15.80
C LEU A 389 -12.00 -11.80 16.27
N TRP A 390 -12.15 -10.48 16.40
CA TRP A 390 -13.40 -9.86 16.80
C TRP A 390 -14.54 -10.28 15.88
N ARG A 391 -14.35 -10.24 14.55
CA ARG A 391 -15.36 -10.68 13.58
C ARG A 391 -15.76 -12.15 13.73
N PHE A 392 -14.84 -13.01 14.18
CA PHE A 392 -15.11 -14.42 14.38
C PHE A 392 -15.94 -14.69 15.65
N ILE A 393 -15.60 -14.03 16.76
CA ILE A 393 -16.25 -14.28 18.07
C ILE A 393 -17.49 -13.41 18.32
N PHE A 394 -17.64 -12.27 17.64
CA PHE A 394 -18.75 -11.32 17.88
C PHE A 394 -20.16 -11.93 17.75
N PRO A 395 -20.44 -12.88 16.85
CA PRO A 395 -21.74 -13.55 16.82
C PRO A 395 -22.13 -14.23 18.14
N ILE A 396 -21.15 -14.63 18.96
CA ILE A 396 -21.36 -15.29 20.25
C ILE A 396 -21.45 -14.24 21.38
N ILE A 397 -20.55 -13.26 21.38
CA ILE A 397 -20.40 -12.32 22.52
C ILE A 397 -21.20 -11.02 22.36
N GLY A 398 -21.71 -10.71 21.16
CA GLY A 398 -22.21 -9.39 20.78
C GLY A 398 -23.39 -8.89 21.63
N GLY A 399 -24.29 -9.78 22.05
CA GLY A 399 -25.40 -9.39 22.94
C GLY A 399 -24.92 -8.93 24.32
N HIS A 400 -23.94 -9.63 24.89
CA HIS A 400 -23.36 -9.29 26.19
C HIS A 400 -22.46 -8.04 26.11
N PHE A 401 -21.76 -7.86 24.98
CA PHE A 401 -21.01 -6.63 24.71
C PHE A 401 -21.92 -5.40 24.78
N ILE A 402 -23.09 -5.45 24.15
CA ILE A 402 -24.03 -4.31 24.16
C ILE A 402 -24.59 -4.07 25.56
N LYS A 403 -24.93 -5.14 26.28
CA LYS A 403 -25.34 -5.02 27.68
C LYS A 403 -24.27 -4.30 28.50
N MET A 404 -23.00 -4.67 28.35
CA MET A 404 -21.87 -4.00 29.01
C MET A 404 -21.74 -2.53 28.61
N VAL A 405 -21.91 -2.20 27.32
CA VAL A 405 -21.86 -0.80 26.84
C VAL A 405 -22.99 0.04 27.42
N ASN A 406 -24.21 -0.51 27.51
CA ASN A 406 -25.34 0.20 28.09
C ASN A 406 -25.18 0.38 29.60
N ILE A 407 -24.68 -0.64 30.32
CA ILE A 407 -24.33 -0.51 31.74
C ILE A 407 -23.26 0.56 31.95
N ALA A 408 -22.23 0.60 31.11
CA ALA A 408 -21.18 1.61 31.17
C ALA A 408 -21.74 3.02 30.93
N LYS A 409 -22.69 3.16 29.99
CA LYS A 409 -23.45 4.39 29.76
C LYS A 409 -24.20 4.81 31.02
N ASP A 410 -24.97 3.92 31.63
CA ASP A 410 -25.81 4.23 32.78
C ASP A 410 -24.99 4.54 34.04
N LYS A 411 -23.88 3.83 34.26
CA LYS A 411 -22.95 4.05 35.39
C LYS A 411 -21.98 5.22 35.17
N GLY A 412 -21.77 5.65 33.92
CA GLY A 412 -20.86 6.73 33.57
C GLY A 412 -19.37 6.34 33.52
N ASN A 413 -19.04 5.04 33.52
CA ASN A 413 -17.66 4.55 33.41
C ASN A 413 -17.56 3.20 32.68
N PHE A 414 -16.41 2.97 32.04
CA PHE A 414 -15.98 1.65 31.57
C PHE A 414 -14.98 1.03 32.56
N HIS A 415 -14.68 -0.27 32.42
CA HIS A 415 -13.60 -0.91 33.17
C HIS A 415 -12.23 -0.31 32.84
N ASP A 416 -11.30 -0.46 33.78
CA ASP A 416 -9.92 -0.02 33.63
C ASP A 416 -9.26 -0.60 32.37
N GLY A 417 -8.61 0.29 31.60
CA GLY A 417 -7.93 -0.08 30.36
C GLY A 417 -8.79 0.00 29.10
N PHE A 418 -10.13 0.08 29.21
CA PHE A 418 -10.99 0.23 28.02
C PHE A 418 -10.68 1.49 27.20
N LEU A 419 -10.44 2.61 27.90
CA LEU A 419 -10.13 3.91 27.30
C LEU A 419 -8.62 4.15 27.12
N ASN A 420 -7.78 3.12 27.33
CA ASN A 420 -6.34 3.27 27.13
C ASN A 420 -6.01 3.26 25.63
N GLY A 421 -5.26 4.27 25.19
CA GLY A 421 -4.78 4.36 23.80
C GLY A 421 -3.28 4.16 23.70
N LEU A 422 -2.82 3.47 22.66
CA LEU A 422 -1.38 3.42 22.35
C LEU A 422 -1.01 4.51 21.34
N LEU A 423 -0.30 5.55 21.78
CA LEU A 423 0.15 6.66 20.96
C LEU A 423 1.40 6.28 20.16
N THR A 424 1.23 6.02 18.86
CA THR A 424 2.35 5.74 17.95
C THR A 424 2.75 7.00 17.20
N LEU A 425 4.05 7.30 17.15
CA LEU A 425 4.57 8.53 16.55
C LEU A 425 5.02 8.30 15.10
N LEU A 426 4.37 8.97 14.15
CA LEU A 426 4.74 8.94 12.74
C LEU A 426 5.54 10.19 12.36
N LYS A 427 6.69 10.02 11.71
CA LYS A 427 7.49 11.14 11.21
C LYS A 427 6.74 11.90 10.09
N LYS A 428 6.71 13.23 10.18
CA LYS A 428 6.23 14.14 9.13
C LYS A 428 7.35 14.43 8.14
N GLY A 429 7.05 14.31 6.85
CA GLY A 429 7.99 14.63 5.77
C GLY A 429 9.24 13.74 5.73
N SER A 430 10.13 14.03 4.79
CA SER A 430 11.40 13.30 4.59
C SER A 430 12.51 13.77 5.54
N GLU A 431 12.57 15.07 5.84
CA GLU A 431 13.61 15.66 6.69
C GLU A 431 13.23 15.62 8.17
N PHE A 432 14.16 15.13 9.01
CA PHE A 432 13.99 15.09 10.46
C PHE A 432 14.84 16.18 11.10
N LYS A 433 14.20 17.11 11.81
CA LYS A 433 14.86 18.25 12.46
C LYS A 433 15.11 18.04 13.96
N GLY A 434 15.07 16.80 14.45
CA GLY A 434 15.29 16.48 15.87
C GLY A 434 14.20 16.97 16.84
N THR A 435 13.06 17.48 16.35
CA THR A 435 12.02 18.10 17.20
C THR A 435 10.74 17.26 17.27
N MET A 436 10.06 17.29 18.42
CA MET A 436 8.76 16.63 18.61
C MET A 436 7.65 17.16 17.68
N LYS A 437 7.78 18.41 17.20
CA LYS A 437 6.86 18.99 16.21
C LYS A 437 6.90 18.25 14.85
N SER A 438 7.97 17.51 14.57
CA SER A 438 8.14 16.68 13.38
C SER A 438 7.39 15.36 13.44
N PHE A 439 6.66 15.05 14.52
CA PHE A 439 5.84 13.83 14.61
C PHE A 439 4.35 14.14 14.51
N ARG A 440 3.61 13.16 13.99
CA ARG A 440 2.16 13.07 14.06
C ARG A 440 1.80 11.92 15.00
N PRO A 441 1.08 12.17 16.10
CA PRO A 441 0.62 11.11 16.98
C PRO A 441 -0.56 10.36 16.33
N LEU A 442 -0.59 9.04 16.46
CA LEU A 442 -1.76 8.20 16.15
C LEU A 442 -2.14 7.39 17.38
N SER A 443 -3.39 7.53 17.83
CA SER A 443 -3.93 6.76 18.95
C SER A 443 -4.49 5.43 18.46
N LEU A 444 -3.78 4.34 18.74
CA LEU A 444 -4.26 2.99 18.47
C LEU A 444 -5.12 2.51 19.64
N MET A 445 -6.44 2.54 19.44
CA MET A 445 -7.43 2.03 20.41
C MET A 445 -7.73 0.54 20.19
N ASN A 446 -8.20 -0.12 21.24
CA ASN A 446 -8.71 -1.49 21.17
C ASN A 446 -9.93 -1.60 20.26
N ILE A 447 -10.18 -2.81 19.73
CA ILE A 447 -11.21 -2.99 18.72
C ILE A 447 -12.61 -2.84 19.31
N ASP A 448 -12.84 -3.26 20.56
CA ASP A 448 -14.09 -3.01 21.29
C ASP A 448 -14.45 -1.52 21.35
N TYR A 449 -13.51 -0.64 21.70
CA TYR A 449 -13.68 0.82 21.60
C TYR A 449 -13.99 1.27 20.16
N LYS A 450 -13.27 0.71 19.17
CA LYS A 450 -13.48 1.04 17.75
C LYS A 450 -14.86 0.63 17.26
N ILE A 451 -15.47 -0.44 17.78
CA ILE A 451 -16.83 -0.84 17.41
C ILE A 451 -17.81 0.27 17.81
N ILE A 452 -17.76 0.75 19.06
CA ILE A 452 -18.65 1.80 19.57
C ILE A 452 -18.48 3.08 18.74
N THR A 453 -17.24 3.57 18.61
CA THR A 453 -16.97 4.81 17.87
C THR A 453 -17.31 4.70 16.39
N LYS A 454 -17.24 3.49 15.80
CA LYS A 454 -17.67 3.26 14.42
C LYS A 454 -19.19 3.33 14.28
N VAL A 455 -19.96 2.76 15.22
CA VAL A 455 -21.42 2.91 15.26
C VAL A 455 -21.82 4.38 15.34
N LEU A 456 -21.27 5.12 16.32
CA LEU A 456 -21.56 6.54 16.50
C LEU A 456 -21.19 7.36 15.25
N SER A 457 -20.04 7.08 14.63
CA SER A 457 -19.63 7.77 13.40
C SER A 457 -20.58 7.49 12.22
N SER A 458 -21.12 6.26 12.13
CA SER A 458 -22.09 5.89 11.10
C SER A 458 -23.44 6.57 11.30
N ARG A 459 -23.84 6.82 12.55
CA ARG A 459 -25.02 7.61 12.89
C ARG A 459 -24.82 9.08 12.57
N LEU A 460 -23.73 9.70 13.04
CA LEU A 460 -23.39 11.09 12.73
C LEU A 460 -23.38 11.37 11.23
N LYS A 461 -22.76 10.48 10.45
CA LYS A 461 -22.68 10.61 8.99
C LYS A 461 -24.03 10.89 8.32
N LYS A 462 -25.15 10.40 8.87
CA LYS A 462 -26.51 10.59 8.32
C LYS A 462 -27.06 12.00 8.50
N VAL A 463 -26.52 12.77 9.45
CA VAL A 463 -27.03 14.10 9.80
C VAL A 463 -26.07 15.23 9.44
N MET A 464 -24.78 14.94 9.21
CA MET A 464 -23.75 15.96 8.98
C MET A 464 -24.09 16.97 7.87
N ASN A 465 -24.72 16.53 6.77
CA ASN A 465 -25.06 17.40 5.65
C ASN A 465 -26.20 18.38 5.95
N LYS A 466 -26.94 18.18 7.04
CA LYS A 466 -28.07 19.03 7.46
C LYS A 466 -27.64 20.21 8.33
N ILE A 467 -26.54 20.05 9.08
CA ILE A 467 -26.07 21.04 10.07
C ILE A 467 -24.74 21.70 9.70
N ILE A 468 -23.97 21.11 8.77
CA ILE A 468 -22.71 21.69 8.29
C ILE A 468 -22.93 22.43 6.98
N HIS A 469 -22.52 23.69 6.92
CA HIS A 469 -22.63 24.53 5.74
C HIS A 469 -21.83 23.98 4.55
N TYR A 470 -22.25 24.27 3.31
CA TYR A 470 -21.71 23.62 2.09
C TYR A 470 -20.23 23.92 1.81
N ASN A 471 -19.68 24.99 2.40
CA ASN A 471 -18.29 25.42 2.21
C ASN A 471 -17.27 24.59 3.04
N GLN A 472 -17.75 23.74 3.95
CA GLN A 472 -16.96 22.69 4.59
C GLN A 472 -17.24 21.37 3.88
N THR A 473 -16.23 20.82 3.21
CA THR A 473 -16.41 19.63 2.34
C THR A 473 -15.79 18.35 2.90
N SER A 474 -15.00 18.42 3.98
CA SER A 474 -14.33 17.24 4.53
C SER A 474 -15.27 16.34 5.32
N GLY A 475 -15.28 15.05 4.97
CA GLY A 475 -16.04 14.01 5.70
C GLY A 475 -17.56 14.05 5.49
N ILE A 476 -18.10 15.04 4.78
CA ILE A 476 -19.54 15.21 4.56
C ILE A 476 -20.01 14.41 3.34
N PRO A 477 -21.08 13.58 3.47
CA PRO A 477 -21.61 12.83 2.34
C PRO A 477 -21.99 13.72 1.16
N GLY A 478 -21.64 13.30 -0.07
CA GLY A 478 -21.94 14.02 -1.31
C GLY A 478 -20.96 15.15 -1.65
N ARG A 479 -20.08 15.53 -0.72
CA ARG A 479 -19.03 16.54 -0.91
C ARG A 479 -17.68 15.86 -1.13
N THR A 480 -16.82 16.51 -1.91
CA THR A 480 -15.49 15.98 -2.29
C THR A 480 -14.44 17.07 -2.20
N ILE A 481 -13.18 16.67 -2.00
CA ILE A 481 -12.02 17.58 -2.01
C ILE A 481 -11.93 18.39 -3.32
N HIS A 482 -12.35 17.78 -4.43
CA HIS A 482 -12.37 18.41 -5.76
C HIS A 482 -13.36 19.57 -5.83
N ASP A 483 -14.40 19.61 -4.99
CA ASP A 483 -15.34 20.72 -4.96
C ASP A 483 -14.65 22.02 -4.51
N ASN A 484 -13.80 21.96 -3.49
CA ASN A 484 -12.99 23.11 -3.04
C ASN A 484 -11.95 23.49 -4.10
N ILE A 485 -11.28 22.51 -4.70
CA ILE A 485 -10.25 22.75 -5.73
C ILE A 485 -10.85 23.43 -6.97
N HIS A 486 -11.99 22.93 -7.46
CA HIS A 486 -12.68 23.52 -8.60
C HIS A 486 -13.14 24.95 -8.30
N LEU A 487 -13.61 25.20 -7.08
CA LEU A 487 -14.03 26.53 -6.65
C LEU A 487 -12.86 27.51 -6.58
N ILE A 488 -11.80 27.19 -5.83
CA ILE A 488 -10.63 28.06 -5.66
C ILE A 488 -10.01 28.38 -7.02
N ARG A 489 -9.77 27.35 -7.85
CA ARG A 489 -9.17 27.54 -9.17
C ARG A 489 -9.95 28.53 -10.03
N THR A 490 -11.28 28.44 -10.02
CA THR A 490 -12.11 29.33 -10.85
C THR A 490 -12.30 30.71 -10.24
N ILE A 491 -12.25 30.85 -8.91
CA ILE A 491 -12.15 32.16 -8.26
C ILE A 491 -10.85 32.86 -8.67
N ILE A 492 -9.70 32.16 -8.60
CA ILE A 492 -8.40 32.70 -9.02
C ILE A 492 -8.46 33.14 -10.49
N ASP A 493 -8.89 32.26 -11.39
CA ASP A 493 -8.99 32.56 -12.82
C ASP A 493 -9.94 33.74 -13.11
N TYR A 494 -11.10 33.79 -12.47
CA TYR A 494 -12.07 34.87 -12.64
C TYR A 494 -11.50 36.23 -12.17
N HIS A 495 -10.93 36.30 -10.97
CA HIS A 495 -10.36 37.54 -10.44
C HIS A 495 -9.13 37.99 -11.24
N SER A 496 -8.26 37.05 -11.62
CA SER A 496 -7.07 37.32 -12.43
C SER A 496 -7.43 37.94 -13.79
N ARG A 497 -8.45 37.41 -14.50
CA ARG A 497 -8.91 37.93 -15.79
C ARG A 497 -9.57 39.29 -15.69
N ASN A 498 -10.39 39.49 -14.66
CA ASN A 498 -11.13 40.74 -14.47
C ASN A 498 -10.32 41.81 -13.71
N ARG A 499 -9.07 41.50 -13.31
CA ARG A 499 -8.20 42.37 -12.49
C ARG A 499 -8.88 42.85 -11.21
N ILE A 500 -9.66 41.97 -10.58
CA ILE A 500 -10.34 42.26 -9.32
C ILE A 500 -9.39 41.86 -8.17
N PRO A 501 -9.12 42.76 -7.21
CA PRO A 501 -8.34 42.46 -6.01
C PRO A 501 -8.73 41.13 -5.36
N LEU A 502 -7.74 40.28 -5.09
CA LEU A 502 -7.95 39.02 -4.38
C LEU A 502 -6.70 38.56 -3.63
N GLY A 503 -6.87 38.36 -2.34
CA GLY A 503 -6.01 37.57 -1.49
C GLY A 503 -6.73 36.31 -1.02
N ILE A 504 -5.98 35.23 -0.88
CA ILE A 504 -6.46 34.00 -0.25
C ILE A 504 -5.59 33.72 0.97
N THR A 505 -6.18 33.82 2.17
CA THR A 505 -5.48 33.49 3.41
C THR A 505 -5.72 32.02 3.75
N MET A 506 -4.66 31.24 3.74
CA MET A 506 -4.63 29.83 4.12
C MET A 506 -4.18 29.71 5.58
N TRP A 507 -5.16 29.48 6.45
CA TRP A 507 -4.96 29.39 7.88
C TRP A 507 -4.39 28.02 8.26
N ASP A 508 -3.22 28.00 8.92
CA ASP A 508 -2.67 26.78 9.54
C ASP A 508 -3.04 26.78 11.03
N GLN A 509 -3.62 25.70 11.53
CA GLN A 509 -3.88 25.55 12.96
C GLN A 509 -2.81 24.71 13.65
N GLU A 510 -2.32 25.17 14.80
CA GLU A 510 -1.37 24.41 15.62
C GLU A 510 -2.04 23.16 16.18
N LYS A 511 -1.70 21.99 15.61
CA LYS A 511 -2.12 20.68 16.16
C LYS A 511 -3.63 20.60 16.40
N ALA A 512 -4.42 20.96 15.40
CA ALA A 512 -5.85 21.20 15.51
C ALA A 512 -6.65 20.14 16.27
N PHE A 513 -6.41 18.85 15.96
CA PHE A 513 -7.06 17.73 16.66
C PHE A 513 -6.64 17.62 18.13
N ASP A 514 -5.38 17.87 18.43
CA ASP A 514 -4.82 17.67 19.76
C ASP A 514 -5.20 18.79 20.75
N ARG A 515 -5.70 19.92 20.25
CA ARG A 515 -6.05 21.10 21.06
C ARG A 515 -7.54 21.27 21.38
N VAL A 516 -8.41 20.42 20.83
CA VAL A 516 -9.86 20.54 21.04
C VAL A 516 -10.20 20.40 22.53
N ASN A 517 -10.66 21.48 23.15
CA ASN A 517 -11.10 21.44 24.54
C ASN A 517 -12.41 20.63 24.68
N HIS A 518 -12.47 19.70 25.63
CA HIS A 518 -13.63 18.82 25.81
C HIS A 518 -14.88 19.57 26.29
N LEU A 519 -14.72 20.60 27.14
CA LEU A 519 -15.84 21.44 27.59
C LEU A 519 -16.49 22.16 26.41
N TYR A 520 -15.67 22.76 25.53
CA TYR A 520 -16.13 23.37 24.30
C TYR A 520 -16.79 22.34 23.37
N LEU A 521 -16.19 21.15 23.18
CA LEU A 521 -16.77 20.07 22.37
C LEU A 521 -18.18 19.68 22.83
N PHE A 522 -18.39 19.49 24.14
CA PHE A 522 -19.71 19.12 24.65
C PHE A 522 -20.74 20.24 24.49
N GLU A 523 -20.33 21.49 24.68
CA GLU A 523 -21.19 22.65 24.45
C GLU A 523 -21.56 22.78 22.97
N VAL A 524 -20.61 22.58 22.05
CA VAL A 524 -20.87 22.55 20.60
C VAL A 524 -21.97 21.52 20.28
N LEU A 525 -21.85 20.29 20.77
CA LEU A 525 -22.88 19.26 20.54
C LEU A 525 -24.23 19.69 21.10
N ARG A 526 -24.27 20.31 22.28
CA ARG A 526 -25.51 20.83 22.85
C ARG A 526 -26.13 21.92 21.96
N ARG A 527 -25.32 22.84 21.43
CA ARG A 527 -25.75 23.95 20.57
C ARG A 527 -26.27 23.50 19.22
N PHE A 528 -25.73 22.43 18.65
CA PHE A 528 -26.26 21.79 17.45
C PHE A 528 -27.55 20.97 17.71
N GLY A 529 -28.02 20.89 18.95
CA GLY A 529 -29.25 20.19 19.32
C GLY A 529 -29.11 18.67 19.40
N PHE A 530 -27.91 18.14 19.64
CA PHE A 530 -27.74 16.70 19.88
C PHE A 530 -28.42 16.30 21.18
N GLY A 531 -29.04 15.10 21.19
CA GLY A 531 -29.71 14.57 22.36
C GLY A 531 -28.74 14.17 23.49
N ASN A 532 -29.30 14.06 24.70
CA ASN A 532 -28.52 13.83 25.91
C ASN A 532 -27.83 12.47 25.90
N ASN A 533 -28.45 11.42 25.34
CA ASN A 533 -27.84 10.09 25.32
C ASN A 533 -26.61 10.06 24.42
N PHE A 534 -26.70 10.70 23.25
CA PHE A 534 -25.57 10.80 22.35
C PHE A 534 -24.42 11.58 23.00
N ILE A 535 -24.70 12.77 23.56
CA ILE A 535 -23.69 13.59 24.24
C ILE A 535 -23.04 12.82 25.41
N HIS A 536 -23.84 12.13 26.22
CA HIS A 536 -23.35 11.34 27.34
C HIS A 536 -22.41 10.21 26.90
N MET A 537 -22.74 9.51 25.81
CA MET A 537 -21.86 8.50 25.23
C MET A 537 -20.54 9.11 24.73
N ILE A 538 -20.55 10.32 24.16
CA ILE A 538 -19.31 11.02 23.79
C ILE A 538 -18.50 11.37 25.04
N LYS A 539 -19.12 11.93 26.08
CA LYS A 539 -18.46 12.23 27.37
C LYS A 539 -17.77 10.99 27.93
N LEU A 540 -18.48 9.87 27.99
CA LEU A 540 -17.97 8.59 28.48
C LEU A 540 -16.71 8.11 27.74
N LEU A 541 -16.58 8.39 26.44
CA LEU A 541 -15.43 7.95 25.64
C LEU A 541 -14.19 8.86 25.77
N TYR A 542 -14.34 10.07 26.31
CA TYR A 542 -13.27 11.07 26.42
C TYR A 542 -12.87 11.38 27.87
N THR A 543 -13.78 11.27 28.83
CA THR A 543 -13.48 11.47 30.26
C THR A 543 -12.59 10.34 30.81
N ASN A 544 -11.64 10.68 31.69
CA ASN A 544 -10.67 9.74 32.32
C ASN A 544 -9.89 8.87 31.32
N SER A 545 -9.75 9.38 30.09
CA SER A 545 -9.01 8.72 29.03
C SER A 545 -7.52 8.78 29.27
N THR A 546 -6.80 7.71 28.92
CA THR A 546 -5.34 7.63 29.07
C THR A 546 -4.67 7.19 27.79
N PHE A 547 -3.35 7.34 27.74
CA PHE A 547 -2.53 6.80 26.68
C PHE A 547 -1.13 6.40 27.14
N THR A 548 -0.49 5.53 26.37
CA THR A 548 0.92 5.17 26.49
C THR A 548 1.64 5.50 25.19
N ILE A 549 2.85 6.06 25.24
CA ILE A 549 3.63 6.43 24.06
C ILE A 549 4.49 5.25 23.61
N LYS A 550 4.46 4.95 22.31
CA LYS A 550 5.40 4.05 21.66
C LYS A 550 6.48 4.86 20.93
N PHE A 551 7.71 4.80 21.41
CA PHE A 551 8.87 5.47 20.80
C PHE A 551 10.09 4.52 20.75
N ASN A 552 10.74 4.39 19.60
CA ASN A 552 11.87 3.46 19.37
C ASN A 552 11.62 2.01 19.85
N ASN A 553 10.36 1.54 19.79
CA ASN A 553 9.87 0.26 20.32
C ASN A 553 9.87 0.11 21.86
N LEU A 554 10.12 1.19 22.59
CA LEU A 554 9.85 1.29 24.02
C LEU A 554 8.44 1.84 24.25
N LEU A 555 7.90 1.56 25.43
CA LEU A 555 6.63 2.07 25.93
C LEU A 555 6.89 2.99 27.11
N SER A 556 6.19 4.13 27.17
CA SER A 556 6.20 5.00 28.34
C SER A 556 5.36 4.45 29.48
N GLU A 557 5.33 5.17 30.60
CA GLU A 557 4.25 5.08 31.57
C GLU A 557 2.92 5.60 31.00
N LYS A 558 1.84 5.42 31.77
CA LYS A 558 0.49 5.82 31.42
C LYS A 558 0.29 7.31 31.68
N LEU A 559 -0.18 8.04 30.67
CA LEU A 559 -0.41 9.49 30.67
C LEU A 559 -1.90 9.80 30.49
N PHE A 560 -2.32 11.01 30.87
CA PHE A 560 -3.73 11.43 30.81
C PHE A 560 -4.05 12.20 29.53
N PHE A 561 -5.20 11.89 28.93
CA PHE A 561 -5.73 12.54 27.73
C PHE A 561 -6.89 13.48 28.10
N ASN A 562 -6.57 14.68 28.59
CA ASN A 562 -7.56 15.63 29.12
C ASN A 562 -8.06 16.64 28.09
N SER A 563 -7.41 16.74 26.94
CA SER A 563 -7.73 17.64 25.84
C SER A 563 -7.38 16.99 24.51
N GLY A 564 -8.06 17.44 23.46
CA GLY A 564 -7.90 16.93 22.10
C GLY A 564 -8.86 15.79 21.77
N ILE A 565 -8.84 15.40 20.50
CA ILE A 565 -9.60 14.29 19.93
C ILE A 565 -8.65 13.26 19.33
N ARG A 566 -8.95 11.97 19.53
CA ARG A 566 -8.03 10.87 19.20
C ARG A 566 -7.79 10.77 17.69
N GLN A 567 -6.56 10.96 17.25
CA GLN A 567 -6.19 10.80 15.84
C GLN A 567 -6.20 9.32 15.45
N GLY A 568 -6.94 8.98 14.38
CA GLY A 568 -7.13 7.60 13.92
C GLY A 568 -8.43 6.94 14.39
N CYS A 569 -9.22 7.61 15.26
CA CYS A 569 -10.59 7.21 15.56
C CYS A 569 -11.56 7.67 14.46
N SER A 570 -12.52 6.81 14.08
CA SER A 570 -13.52 7.11 13.04
C SER A 570 -14.49 8.24 13.40
N LEU A 571 -14.65 8.52 14.68
CA LEU A 571 -15.57 9.53 15.19
C LEU A 571 -14.95 10.93 15.21
N SER A 572 -13.65 11.01 15.53
CA SER A 572 -12.94 12.28 15.76
C SER A 572 -13.05 13.27 14.61
N GLY A 573 -13.02 12.80 13.35
CA GLY A 573 -13.12 13.71 12.19
C GLY A 573 -14.44 14.48 12.15
N TYR A 574 -15.56 13.82 12.50
CA TYR A 574 -16.88 14.48 12.56
C TYR A 574 -16.97 15.46 13.72
N LEU A 575 -16.45 15.08 14.90
CA LEU A 575 -16.41 15.96 16.07
C LEU A 575 -15.57 17.21 15.80
N TYR A 576 -14.43 17.07 15.12
CA TYR A 576 -13.61 18.22 14.74
C TYR A 576 -14.36 19.19 13.82
N VAL A 577 -15.02 18.66 12.79
CA VAL A 577 -15.81 19.47 11.85
C VAL A 577 -16.90 20.25 12.58
N LEU A 578 -17.59 19.62 13.54
CA LEU A 578 -18.58 20.29 14.37
C LEU A 578 -17.96 21.39 15.24
N CYS A 579 -16.80 21.15 15.85
CA CYS A 579 -16.10 22.16 16.66
C CYS A 579 -15.66 23.38 15.85
N LEU A 580 -15.30 23.20 14.58
CA LEU A 580 -14.82 24.26 13.69
C LEU A 580 -15.95 25.08 13.08
N GLU A 581 -17.12 24.46 12.83
CA GLU A 581 -18.24 25.11 12.14
C GLU A 581 -18.70 26.46 12.74
N PRO A 582 -18.71 26.66 14.07
CA PRO A 582 -18.99 27.97 14.67
C PRO A 582 -18.07 29.11 14.21
N LEU A 583 -16.76 28.85 14.04
CA LEU A 583 -15.83 29.84 13.45
C LEU A 583 -16.21 30.16 12.00
N LEU A 584 -16.56 29.15 11.22
CA LEU A 584 -16.93 29.36 9.82
C LEU A 584 -18.25 30.14 9.71
N ASN A 585 -19.21 29.90 10.62
CA ASN A 585 -20.42 30.70 10.74
C ASN A 585 -20.12 32.16 11.07
N LEU A 586 -19.24 32.40 12.05
CA LEU A 586 -18.83 33.73 12.46
C LEU A 586 -18.25 34.52 11.26
N ILE A 587 -17.35 33.90 10.48
CA ILE A 587 -16.78 34.51 9.26
C ILE A 587 -17.86 34.80 8.21
N ARG A 588 -18.80 33.86 7.99
CA ARG A 588 -19.87 34.04 6.99
C ARG A 588 -20.78 35.23 7.31
N LYS A 589 -21.16 35.37 8.58
CA LYS A 589 -22.14 36.37 9.03
C LYS A 589 -21.59 37.79 9.14
N ASN A 590 -20.27 37.96 9.22
CA ASN A 590 -19.72 39.31 9.36
C ASN A 590 -19.88 40.11 8.07
N SER A 591 -20.68 41.17 8.16
CA SER A 591 -20.98 42.10 7.08
C SER A 591 -19.79 42.96 6.67
N LYS A 592 -18.76 43.08 7.51
CA LYS A 592 -17.53 43.81 7.18
C LYS A 592 -16.62 43.04 6.22
N ILE A 593 -16.85 41.74 6.05
CA ILE A 593 -16.12 40.90 5.09
C ILE A 593 -17.05 40.70 3.90
N PRO A 594 -16.84 41.35 2.75
CA PRO A 594 -17.71 41.22 1.58
C PRO A 594 -17.58 39.84 0.89
N GLY A 595 -16.40 39.21 0.95
CA GLY A 595 -16.12 37.94 0.29
C GLY A 595 -16.17 38.00 -1.25
N VAL A 596 -16.18 36.84 -1.89
CA VAL A 596 -16.25 36.72 -3.37
C VAL A 596 -17.70 36.54 -3.81
N LEU A 597 -18.22 37.47 -4.60
CA LEU A 597 -19.53 37.36 -5.21
C LEU A 597 -19.54 36.25 -6.27
N VAL A 598 -20.53 35.35 -6.22
CA VAL A 598 -20.65 34.27 -7.20
C VAL A 598 -21.21 34.81 -8.53
N PRO A 599 -20.46 34.72 -9.65
CA PRO A 599 -20.97 35.16 -10.94
C PRO A 599 -22.25 34.41 -11.33
N GLY A 600 -23.28 35.14 -11.75
CA GLY A 600 -24.55 34.57 -12.19
C GLY A 600 -25.59 34.36 -11.08
N CYS A 601 -25.27 34.66 -9.81
CA CYS A 601 -26.24 34.55 -8.73
C CYS A 601 -27.40 35.57 -8.83
N GLN A 602 -27.25 36.64 -9.63
CA GLN A 602 -28.32 37.59 -9.91
C GLN A 602 -29.54 36.95 -10.60
N TYR A 603 -29.39 35.77 -11.19
CA TYR A 603 -30.46 35.04 -11.86
C TYR A 603 -31.09 34.03 -10.90
N ARG A 604 -32.14 34.44 -10.17
CA ARG A 604 -32.84 33.61 -9.17
C ARG A 604 -33.23 32.22 -9.67
N SER A 605 -33.74 32.12 -10.91
CA SER A 605 -34.11 30.85 -11.53
C SER A 605 -32.94 29.86 -11.62
N LEU A 606 -31.73 30.36 -11.84
CA LEU A 606 -30.51 29.58 -11.94
C LEU A 606 -30.03 29.10 -10.56
N VAL A 607 -30.05 29.99 -9.57
CA VAL A 607 -29.70 29.65 -8.19
C VAL A 607 -30.66 28.60 -7.64
N ASN A 608 -31.96 28.77 -7.87
CA ASN A 608 -32.96 27.79 -7.47
C ASN A 608 -32.73 26.44 -8.16
N THR A 609 -32.44 26.44 -9.46
CA THR A 609 -32.15 25.19 -10.22
C THR A 609 -30.89 24.47 -9.74
N ILE A 610 -29.82 25.21 -9.43
CA ILE A 610 -28.49 24.62 -9.15
C ILE A 610 -28.27 24.39 -7.66
N LEU A 611 -28.64 25.35 -6.82
CA LEU A 611 -28.37 25.32 -5.38
C LEU A 611 -29.62 25.02 -4.56
N GLN A 612 -30.80 25.00 -5.17
CA GLN A 612 -32.08 24.83 -4.46
C GLN A 612 -32.24 25.93 -3.39
N ASN A 613 -31.78 27.14 -3.73
CA ASN A 613 -31.80 28.32 -2.89
C ASN A 613 -32.39 29.50 -3.71
N ASP A 614 -33.05 30.43 -3.03
CA ASP A 614 -33.68 31.61 -3.60
C ASP A 614 -32.85 32.91 -3.44
N GLU A 615 -31.71 32.84 -2.74
CA GLU A 615 -30.79 33.97 -2.55
C GLU A 615 -30.11 34.40 -3.86
N THR A 616 -30.18 35.70 -4.18
CA THR A 616 -29.63 36.24 -5.43
C THR A 616 -28.26 36.92 -5.29
N ASN A 617 -27.69 36.95 -4.09
CA ASN A 617 -26.39 37.55 -3.76
C ASN A 617 -25.58 36.60 -2.88
N ILE A 618 -25.03 35.55 -3.50
CA ILE A 618 -24.25 34.55 -2.76
C ILE A 618 -22.80 35.02 -2.67
N GLU A 619 -22.31 35.18 -1.45
CA GLU A 619 -20.93 35.56 -1.14
C GLU A 619 -20.15 34.36 -0.61
N ILE A 620 -18.93 34.18 -1.08
CA ILE A 620 -18.01 33.15 -0.58
C ILE A 620 -16.90 33.82 0.21
N LYS A 621 -16.99 33.75 1.53
CA LYS A 621 -16.00 34.32 2.46
C LYS A 621 -14.96 33.31 2.92
N THR A 622 -15.34 32.04 3.04
CA THR A 622 -14.45 30.98 3.54
C THR A 622 -14.75 29.62 2.93
N LEU A 623 -13.72 28.78 2.84
CA LEU A 623 -13.78 27.35 2.53
C LEU A 623 -12.99 26.57 3.58
N ALA A 624 -13.44 25.35 3.86
CA ALA A 624 -12.73 24.47 4.76
C ALA A 624 -12.71 23.04 4.22
N TYR A 625 -11.61 22.36 4.51
CA TYR A 625 -11.48 20.91 4.37
C TYR A 625 -10.87 20.35 5.65
N ALA A 626 -11.73 20.05 6.63
CA ALA A 626 -11.31 19.79 8.01
C ALA A 626 -10.54 20.99 8.57
N ASP A 627 -9.28 20.83 8.97
CA ASP A 627 -8.42 21.86 9.57
C ASP A 627 -7.82 22.84 8.55
N ASP A 628 -7.79 22.48 7.26
CA ASP A 628 -7.35 23.38 6.20
C ASP A 628 -8.46 24.41 5.89
N VAL A 629 -8.36 25.59 6.51
CA VAL A 629 -9.31 26.70 6.32
C VAL A 629 -8.70 27.77 5.41
N CYS A 630 -9.46 28.22 4.43
CA CYS A 630 -9.11 29.32 3.55
C CYS A 630 -10.15 30.43 3.67
N THR A 631 -9.72 31.69 3.64
CA THR A 631 -10.61 32.85 3.55
C THR A 631 -10.25 33.70 2.35
N PHE A 632 -11.26 34.31 1.74
CA PHE A 632 -11.09 35.20 0.61
C PHE A 632 -11.14 36.64 1.12
N VAL A 633 -10.09 37.39 0.86
CA VAL A 633 -9.94 38.78 1.28
C VAL A 633 -9.80 39.65 0.04
N LEU A 634 -10.58 40.72 -0.05
CA LEU A 634 -10.46 41.69 -1.13
C LEU A 634 -9.57 42.86 -0.70
N ASN A 635 -9.45 43.08 0.61
CA ASN A 635 -8.59 44.11 1.18
C ASN A 635 -7.99 43.74 2.55
N THR A 636 -7.06 44.57 3.07
CA THR A 636 -6.41 44.36 4.39
C THR A 636 -7.37 44.43 5.56
N ASN A 637 -8.46 45.19 5.46
CA ASN A 637 -9.48 45.22 6.52
C ASN A 637 -10.23 43.87 6.61
N ASP A 638 -10.51 43.23 5.47
CA ASP A 638 -11.10 41.89 5.45
C ASP A 638 -10.17 40.86 6.13
N GLU A 639 -8.86 40.98 5.90
CA GLU A 639 -7.83 40.15 6.53
C GLU A 639 -7.80 40.34 8.05
N LEU A 640 -7.80 41.60 8.51
CA LEU A 640 -7.86 41.98 9.92
C LEU A 640 -9.08 41.40 10.62
N GLU A 641 -10.27 41.64 10.06
CA GLU A 641 -11.53 41.18 10.62
C GLU A 641 -11.56 39.65 10.70
N THR A 642 -11.02 38.97 9.69
CA THR A 642 -10.89 37.50 9.73
C THR A 642 -9.93 37.06 10.83
N TYR A 643 -8.77 37.70 10.98
CA TYR A 643 -7.80 37.35 12.03
C TYR A 643 -8.38 37.52 13.44
N GLU A 644 -9.13 38.60 13.69
CA GLU A 644 -9.81 38.83 14.96
C GLU A 644 -10.81 37.72 15.29
N MET A 645 -11.53 37.18 14.30
CA MET A 645 -12.41 36.02 14.52
C MET A 645 -11.66 34.75 14.89
N PHE A 646 -10.51 34.51 14.26
CA PHE A 646 -9.64 33.40 14.64
C PHE A 646 -9.13 33.56 16.07
N LYS A 647 -8.82 34.78 16.52
CA LYS A 647 -8.50 35.07 17.93
C LYS A 647 -9.68 34.78 18.84
N LYS A 648 -10.89 35.27 18.53
CA LYS A 648 -12.10 34.98 19.33
C LYS A 648 -12.34 33.47 19.45
N TYR A 649 -12.28 32.75 18.35
CA TYR A 649 -12.40 31.29 18.33
C TYR A 649 -11.30 30.62 19.15
N SER A 650 -10.05 31.10 19.06
CA SER A 650 -8.92 30.60 19.85
C SER A 650 -9.20 30.69 21.35
N HIS A 651 -9.69 31.85 21.83
CA HIS A 651 -10.05 32.04 23.24
C HIS A 651 -11.26 31.18 23.65
N ALA A 652 -12.28 31.07 22.79
CA ALA A 652 -13.51 30.33 23.07
C ALA A 652 -13.35 28.80 23.10
N SER A 653 -12.45 28.25 22.27
CA SER A 653 -12.37 26.81 21.98
C SER A 653 -11.05 26.16 22.42
N GLY A 654 -9.99 26.94 22.64
CA GLY A 654 -8.63 26.44 22.86
C GLY A 654 -7.86 26.11 21.57
N GLY A 655 -8.51 26.19 20.40
CA GLY A 655 -7.85 26.18 19.10
C GLY A 655 -6.79 27.27 19.00
N LYS A 656 -5.80 27.13 18.13
CA LYS A 656 -4.74 28.13 18.00
C LYS A 656 -4.23 28.20 16.56
N THR A 657 -4.18 29.40 16.01
CA THR A 657 -3.59 29.66 14.70
C THR A 657 -2.06 29.59 14.79
N ASN A 658 -1.44 29.09 13.73
CA ASN A 658 -0.01 29.08 13.53
C ASN A 658 0.36 30.17 12.53
N ASP A 659 0.53 31.39 13.03
CA ASP A 659 0.73 32.58 12.20
C ASP A 659 1.93 32.40 11.25
N THR A 660 3.04 31.84 11.74
CA THR A 660 4.27 31.61 10.95
C THR A 660 4.12 30.63 9.78
N LYS A 661 3.08 29.77 9.80
CA LYS A 661 2.77 28.86 8.69
C LYS A 661 1.52 29.27 7.92
N THR A 662 0.78 30.24 8.43
CA THR A 662 -0.35 30.82 7.71
C THR A 662 0.21 31.54 6.49
N VAL A 663 -0.40 31.30 5.34
CA VAL A 663 0.05 31.85 4.05
C VAL A 663 -1.02 32.76 3.51
N ILE A 664 -0.65 33.98 3.12
CA ILE A 664 -1.49 34.88 2.34
C ILE A 664 -1.01 34.83 0.90
N PHE A 665 -1.85 34.32 0.01
CA PHE A 665 -1.57 34.24 -1.42
C PHE A 665 -2.26 35.39 -2.16
N TRP A 666 -1.48 36.38 -2.61
CA TRP A 666 -1.99 37.51 -3.38
C TRP A 666 -1.99 37.21 -4.88
N ILE A 667 -3.13 37.43 -5.53
CA ILE A 667 -3.35 37.08 -6.94
C ILE A 667 -3.22 38.30 -7.87
N SER A 668 -3.50 39.49 -7.37
CA SER A 668 -3.47 40.76 -8.11
C SER A 668 -2.72 41.85 -7.31
N ASP A 669 -2.60 43.07 -7.87
CA ASP A 669 -1.86 44.19 -7.26
C ASP A 669 -2.26 44.41 -5.79
N CYS A 670 -1.23 44.60 -4.97
CA CYS A 670 -1.19 44.27 -3.56
C CYS A 670 -1.77 45.32 -2.62
N LEU A 671 -2.06 44.86 -1.41
CA LEU A 671 -2.15 45.68 -0.22
C LEU A 671 -1.05 45.21 0.74
N ASP A 672 -0.10 46.10 1.01
CA ASP A 672 1.03 45.85 1.91
C ASP A 672 0.93 46.73 3.16
N PRO A 673 1.43 46.26 4.33
CA PRO A 673 1.79 44.88 4.72
C PRO A 673 0.60 44.11 5.35
N PRO A 674 0.70 42.77 5.51
CA PRO A 674 -0.30 41.97 6.22
C PRO A 674 -0.36 42.38 7.69
N SER A 675 -1.50 42.12 8.31
CA SER A 675 -1.78 42.64 9.65
C SER A 675 -1.25 41.79 10.79
N PHE A 676 -0.64 40.64 10.47
CA PHE A 676 -0.02 39.71 11.40
C PHE A 676 1.14 38.98 10.74
N ASN A 677 1.88 38.17 11.51
CA ASN A 677 3.12 37.51 11.07
C ASN A 677 2.86 36.28 10.17
N ALA A 678 2.18 36.51 9.04
CA ALA A 678 1.89 35.52 8.01
C ALA A 678 2.95 35.53 6.91
N LYS A 679 3.12 34.38 6.25
CA LYS A 679 3.96 34.28 5.04
C LYS A 679 3.20 34.83 3.84
N ILE A 680 3.81 35.74 3.10
CA ILE A 680 3.23 36.27 1.86
C ILE A 680 3.76 35.45 0.67
N GLU A 681 2.87 35.01 -0.20
CA GLU A 681 3.17 34.37 -1.48
C GLU A 681 2.52 35.16 -2.62
N ARG A 682 3.25 35.36 -3.72
CA ARG A 682 2.78 36.17 -4.86
C ARG A 682 2.88 35.47 -6.21
N GLU A 683 3.55 34.32 -6.27
CA GLU A 683 3.76 33.59 -7.53
C GLU A 683 2.92 32.32 -7.57
N LYS A 684 2.97 31.52 -6.49
CA LYS A 684 2.27 30.25 -6.39
C LYS A 684 1.95 29.88 -4.96
N CYS A 685 0.90 29.08 -4.79
CA CYS A 685 0.56 28.48 -3.50
C CYS A 685 0.00 27.07 -3.67
N THR A 686 0.06 26.24 -2.63
CA THR A 686 -0.40 24.84 -2.67
C THR A 686 -1.69 24.66 -1.89
N PHE A 687 -2.81 24.49 -2.59
CA PHE A 687 -4.13 24.28 -2.00
C PHE A 687 -4.47 22.79 -1.99
N LEU A 688 -4.71 22.22 -0.79
CA LEU A 688 -5.10 20.81 -0.61
C LEU A 688 -4.18 19.83 -1.38
N GLY A 689 -2.88 20.14 -1.44
CA GLY A 689 -1.87 19.34 -2.14
C GLY A 689 -1.77 19.55 -3.65
N ILE A 690 -2.43 20.57 -4.22
CA ILE A 690 -2.30 20.98 -5.61
C ILE A 690 -1.66 22.37 -5.69
N PRO A 691 -0.48 22.51 -6.30
CA PRO A 691 0.13 23.82 -6.52
C PRO A 691 -0.61 24.58 -7.62
N MET A 692 -0.82 25.87 -7.41
CA MET A 692 -1.46 26.78 -8.36
C MET A 692 -0.68 28.10 -8.41
N ASP A 693 -0.55 28.68 -9.60
CA ASP A 693 -0.07 30.06 -9.77
C ASP A 693 -1.21 31.08 -9.64
N THR A 694 -0.91 32.36 -9.85
CA THR A 694 -1.88 33.48 -9.82
C THR A 694 -2.90 33.45 -10.97
N GLN A 695 -2.80 32.49 -11.89
CA GLN A 695 -3.78 32.24 -12.95
C GLN A 695 -4.56 30.94 -12.71
N GLY A 696 -4.35 30.28 -11.56
CA GLY A 696 -4.99 29.01 -11.23
C GLY A 696 -4.48 27.84 -12.07
N GLN A 697 -3.27 27.95 -12.65
CA GLN A 697 -2.63 26.90 -13.46
C GLN A 697 -1.55 26.16 -12.65
N LEU A 698 -1.17 24.97 -13.10
CA LEU A 698 -0.06 24.22 -12.51
C LEU A 698 1.27 24.87 -12.92
N PRO A 699 2.12 25.31 -11.97
CA PRO A 699 3.44 25.84 -12.29
C PRO A 699 4.32 24.79 -12.97
N GLN A 700 5.08 25.18 -14.01
CA GLN A 700 5.93 24.26 -14.77
C GLN A 700 6.99 23.57 -13.91
N GLU A 701 7.59 24.29 -12.95
CA GLU A 701 8.57 23.72 -12.02
C GLU A 701 8.03 22.54 -11.20
N GLU A 702 6.75 22.60 -10.82
CA GLU A 702 6.10 21.54 -10.03
C GLU A 702 5.80 20.31 -10.91
N ILE A 703 5.51 20.52 -12.19
CA ILE A 703 5.41 19.46 -13.18
C ILE A 703 6.77 18.75 -13.34
N ASP A 704 7.86 19.50 -13.43
CA ASP A 704 9.21 18.93 -13.58
C ASP A 704 9.63 18.16 -12.33
N LYS A 705 9.36 18.69 -11.13
CA LYS A 705 9.56 17.97 -9.85
C LYS A 705 8.75 16.67 -9.81
N MET A 706 7.49 16.70 -10.24
CA MET A 706 6.64 15.51 -10.30
C MET A 706 7.25 14.45 -11.23
N VAL A 707 7.69 14.83 -12.44
CA VAL A 707 8.33 13.91 -13.40
C VAL A 707 9.64 13.33 -12.85
N ASN A 708 10.46 14.15 -12.19
CA ASN A 708 11.71 13.69 -11.58
C ASN A 708 11.45 12.72 -10.40
N ASN A 709 10.43 12.99 -9.58
CA ASN A 709 10.00 12.08 -8.52
C ASN A 709 9.54 10.72 -9.09
N ILE A 710 8.78 10.71 -10.19
CA ILE A 710 8.38 9.46 -10.87
C ILE A 710 9.63 8.69 -11.33
N LYS A 711 10.60 9.36 -11.98
CA LYS A 711 11.84 8.72 -12.44
C LYS A 711 12.62 8.10 -11.28
N ARG A 712 12.75 8.82 -10.16
CA ARG A 712 13.42 8.33 -8.96
C ARG A 712 12.71 7.11 -8.38
N ASP A 713 11.39 7.16 -8.22
CA ASP A 713 10.59 6.07 -7.67
C ASP A 713 10.69 4.82 -8.58
N ILE A 714 10.63 5.00 -9.90
CA ILE A 714 10.86 3.93 -10.88
C ILE A 714 12.29 3.37 -10.80
N GLY A 715 13.30 4.21 -10.61
CA GLY A 715 14.68 3.77 -10.40
C GLY A 715 14.82 2.86 -9.18
N LEU A 716 14.19 3.23 -8.06
CA LEU A 716 14.15 2.40 -6.85
C LEU A 716 13.48 1.04 -7.11
N TRP A 717 12.32 1.02 -7.77
CA TRP A 717 11.64 -0.23 -8.09
C TRP A 717 12.38 -1.09 -9.13
N SER A 718 13.15 -0.45 -10.03
CA SER A 718 13.95 -1.15 -11.04
C SER A 718 15.14 -1.92 -10.45
N SER A 719 15.57 -1.58 -9.23
CA SER A 719 16.61 -2.32 -8.50
C SER A 719 16.15 -3.72 -8.04
N ILE A 720 14.84 -3.99 -8.07
CA ILE A 720 14.25 -5.25 -7.64
C ILE A 720 13.87 -6.06 -8.89
N ARG A 721 14.17 -7.37 -8.89
CA ARG A 721 13.71 -8.28 -9.94
C ARG A 721 12.20 -8.50 -9.79
N LEU A 722 11.42 -7.93 -10.71
CA LEU A 722 9.96 -7.93 -10.72
C LEU A 722 9.42 -8.54 -12.01
N SER A 723 8.33 -9.31 -11.90
CA SER A 723 7.56 -9.80 -13.05
C SER A 723 6.76 -8.68 -13.74
N LEU A 724 6.29 -8.91 -14.97
CA LEU A 724 5.43 -7.96 -15.69
C LEU A 724 4.14 -7.64 -14.91
N CYS A 725 3.53 -8.64 -14.27
CA CYS A 725 2.32 -8.44 -13.46
C CYS A 725 2.58 -7.57 -12.22
N GLU A 726 3.75 -7.73 -11.58
CA GLU A 726 4.16 -6.91 -10.45
C GLU A 726 4.49 -5.48 -10.90
N ARG A 727 5.21 -5.31 -12.02
CA ARG A 727 5.49 -3.98 -12.60
C ARG A 727 4.22 -3.23 -12.96
N ALA A 728 3.25 -3.90 -13.61
CA ALA A 728 1.94 -3.32 -13.90
C ALA A 728 1.22 -2.89 -12.61
N SER A 729 1.31 -3.70 -11.56
CA SER A 729 0.70 -3.38 -10.27
C SER A 729 1.40 -2.22 -9.58
N ILE A 730 2.73 -2.13 -9.64
CA ILE A 730 3.51 -1.01 -9.09
C ILE A 730 3.15 0.29 -9.80
N LEU A 731 3.10 0.28 -11.13
CA LEU A 731 2.69 1.44 -11.91
C LEU A 731 1.31 1.92 -11.49
N ARG A 732 0.33 1.01 -11.41
CA ARG A 732 -1.05 1.36 -11.03
C ARG A 732 -1.16 1.86 -9.58
N CYS A 733 -0.56 1.14 -8.63
CA CYS A 733 -0.78 1.36 -7.20
C CYS A 733 0.12 2.45 -6.60
N PHE A 734 1.37 2.59 -7.05
CA PHE A 734 2.34 3.51 -6.43
C PHE A 734 2.69 4.72 -7.30
N ILE A 735 2.67 4.59 -8.63
CA ILE A 735 3.06 5.68 -9.53
C ILE A 735 1.83 6.46 -9.98
N ILE A 736 0.94 5.82 -10.72
CA ILE A 736 -0.17 6.48 -11.43
C ILE A 736 -1.24 6.99 -10.46
N SER A 737 -1.54 6.24 -9.38
CA SER A 737 -2.50 6.64 -8.34
C SER A 737 -2.23 8.03 -7.76
N ARG A 738 -0.96 8.44 -7.66
CA ARG A 738 -0.54 9.77 -7.15
C ARG A 738 -0.77 10.88 -8.17
N LEU A 739 -0.68 10.57 -9.46
CA LEU A 739 -0.81 11.54 -10.55
C LEU A 739 -2.26 11.87 -10.85
N VAL A 740 -3.13 10.87 -10.72
CA VAL A 740 -4.58 10.99 -10.91
C VAL A 740 -5.16 12.18 -10.16
N TYR A 741 -4.70 12.40 -8.93
CA TYR A 741 -5.19 13.48 -8.09
C TYR A 741 -5.01 14.85 -8.75
N TRP A 742 -3.80 15.17 -9.22
CA TRP A 742 -3.52 16.43 -9.93
C TRP A 742 -4.25 16.47 -11.26
N PHE A 743 -4.20 15.36 -12.01
CA PHE A 743 -4.71 15.31 -13.37
C PHE A 743 -6.24 15.47 -13.42
N SER A 744 -6.95 15.03 -12.37
CA SER A 744 -8.40 15.16 -12.24
C SER A 744 -8.87 16.62 -12.18
N SER A 745 -8.01 17.53 -11.69
CA SER A 745 -8.40 18.89 -11.33
C SER A 745 -7.60 19.98 -12.02
N MET A 746 -6.51 19.66 -12.70
CA MET A 746 -5.67 20.64 -13.39
C MET A 746 -5.46 20.27 -14.86
N LEU A 747 -5.26 21.29 -15.70
CA LEU A 747 -4.81 21.11 -17.07
C LEU A 747 -3.33 20.77 -17.11
N ILE A 748 -2.96 19.81 -17.95
CA ILE A 748 -1.59 19.38 -18.13
C ILE A 748 -1.32 19.22 -19.62
N ASN A 749 -0.17 19.71 -20.04
CA ASN A 749 0.26 19.62 -21.42
C ASN A 749 0.30 18.15 -21.90
N LYS A 750 -0.28 17.89 -23.07
CA LYS A 750 -0.31 16.55 -23.69
C LYS A 750 1.10 15.95 -23.87
N ASN A 751 2.11 16.77 -24.10
CA ASN A 751 3.50 16.32 -24.23
C ASN A 751 4.05 15.75 -22.91
N VAL A 752 3.67 16.35 -21.78
CA VAL A 752 4.03 15.85 -20.44
C VAL A 752 3.35 14.51 -20.18
N ILE A 753 2.05 14.39 -20.49
CA ILE A 753 1.30 13.13 -20.33
C ILE A 753 1.94 12.02 -21.18
N LYS A 754 2.30 12.30 -22.43
CA LYS A 754 3.01 11.37 -23.32
C LYS A 754 4.39 10.99 -22.78
N SER A 755 5.14 11.95 -22.22
CA SER A 755 6.44 11.70 -21.61
C SER A 755 6.33 10.75 -20.40
N ILE A 756 5.37 11.00 -19.50
CA ILE A 756 5.12 10.12 -18.35
C ILE A 756 4.67 8.73 -18.80
N GLN A 757 3.79 8.64 -19.80
CA GLN A 757 3.38 7.36 -20.37
C GLN A 757 4.57 6.59 -20.93
N LYS A 758 5.48 7.26 -21.63
CA LYS A 758 6.72 6.65 -22.17
C LYS A 758 7.61 6.12 -21.05
N ILE A 759 7.78 6.88 -19.97
CA ILE A 759 8.54 6.45 -18.78
C ILE A 759 7.91 5.20 -18.15
N CYS A 760 6.58 5.19 -17.96
CA CYS A 760 5.86 4.05 -17.41
C CYS A 760 5.99 2.81 -18.31
N ASN A 761 5.88 2.98 -19.63
CA ASN A 761 6.01 1.90 -20.60
C ASN A 761 7.43 1.33 -20.61
N SER A 762 8.44 2.20 -20.53
CA SER A 762 9.85 1.80 -20.40
C SER A 762 10.08 0.98 -19.14
N PHE A 763 9.52 1.38 -17.99
CA PHE A 763 9.62 0.59 -16.75
C PHE A 763 8.91 -0.77 -16.86
N PHE A 764 7.70 -0.80 -17.43
CA PHE A 764 6.93 -2.04 -17.58
C PHE A 764 7.74 -3.10 -18.35
N TRP A 765 8.28 -2.73 -19.51
CA TRP A 765 9.09 -3.64 -20.33
C TRP A 765 10.51 -3.85 -19.76
N GLY A 766 11.12 -2.81 -19.20
CA GLY A 766 12.50 -2.87 -18.71
C GLY A 766 13.46 -3.30 -19.81
N ARG A 767 14.20 -4.40 -19.59
CA ARG A 767 15.10 -5.00 -20.60
C ARG A 767 14.40 -5.99 -21.55
N ILE A 768 13.09 -6.17 -21.43
CA ILE A 768 12.30 -7.13 -22.23
C ILE A 768 11.88 -6.45 -23.54
N HIS A 769 12.06 -7.13 -24.67
CA HIS A 769 11.61 -6.63 -25.97
C HIS A 769 10.07 -6.71 -26.06
N PRO A 770 9.35 -5.64 -26.45
CA PRO A 770 7.89 -5.66 -26.51
C PRO A 770 7.38 -6.47 -27.71
N PHE A 771 6.77 -7.64 -27.46
CA PHE A 771 6.10 -8.44 -28.50
C PHE A 771 4.59 -8.15 -28.65
N ILE A 772 4.02 -7.38 -27.70
CA ILE A 772 2.59 -7.05 -27.64
C ILE A 772 2.45 -5.53 -27.73
N LYS A 773 1.53 -5.04 -28.57
CA LYS A 773 1.25 -3.59 -28.62
C LYS A 773 0.74 -3.11 -27.27
N PHE A 774 1.20 -1.93 -26.87
CA PHE A 774 0.83 -1.34 -25.58
C PHE A 774 -0.69 -1.23 -25.38
N GLN A 775 -1.45 -0.94 -26.44
CA GLN A 775 -2.92 -0.86 -26.42
C GLN A 775 -3.57 -2.13 -25.87
N THR A 776 -2.99 -3.30 -26.17
CA THR A 776 -3.49 -4.58 -25.68
C THR A 776 -3.18 -4.77 -24.20
N CYS A 777 -2.02 -4.30 -23.73
CA CYS A 777 -1.64 -4.35 -22.32
C CYS A 777 -2.53 -3.47 -21.41
N VAL A 778 -3.21 -2.47 -21.97
CA VAL A 778 -4.15 -1.60 -21.25
C VAL A 778 -5.48 -2.29 -20.94
N GLY A 779 -5.85 -3.34 -21.70
CA GLY A 779 -7.08 -4.10 -21.48
C GLY A 779 -7.20 -4.70 -20.08
N ARG A 780 -8.43 -5.04 -19.66
CA ARG A 780 -8.64 -5.69 -18.36
C ARG A 780 -7.90 -7.03 -18.34
N LYS A 781 -7.52 -7.48 -17.14
CA LYS A 781 -7.01 -8.84 -16.94
C LYS A 781 -7.99 -9.87 -17.47
N GLU A 782 -9.27 -9.68 -17.16
CA GLU A 782 -10.38 -10.53 -17.63
C GLU A 782 -10.54 -10.59 -19.14
N ASP A 783 -9.92 -9.68 -19.89
CA ASP A 783 -9.93 -9.62 -21.35
C ASP A 783 -8.53 -9.94 -21.95
N GLY A 784 -7.58 -10.44 -21.14
CA GLY A 784 -6.23 -10.80 -21.59
C GLY A 784 -5.21 -9.66 -21.62
N GLY A 785 -5.55 -8.48 -21.09
CA GLY A 785 -4.62 -7.36 -20.90
C GLY A 785 -3.98 -7.32 -19.50
N PHE A 786 -2.98 -6.48 -19.26
CA PHE A 786 -2.31 -6.38 -17.95
C PHE A 786 -3.01 -5.41 -16.98
N GLY A 787 -4.06 -4.72 -17.43
CA GLY A 787 -4.70 -3.63 -16.70
C GLY A 787 -3.75 -2.45 -16.48
N LEU A 788 -2.87 -2.19 -17.46
CA LEU A 788 -2.06 -0.96 -17.50
C LEU A 788 -2.99 0.22 -17.73
N ILE A 789 -2.59 1.39 -17.21
CA ILE A 789 -3.38 2.60 -17.37
C ILE A 789 -2.85 3.39 -18.56
N HIS A 790 -3.70 3.60 -19.55
CA HIS A 790 -3.54 4.68 -20.53
C HIS A 790 -3.91 6.02 -19.89
N LEU A 791 -2.91 6.86 -19.62
CA LEU A 791 -3.06 8.10 -18.84
C LEU A 791 -4.05 9.07 -19.48
N GLU A 792 -3.95 9.34 -20.79
CA GLU A 792 -4.82 10.30 -21.46
C GLU A 792 -6.30 9.90 -21.37
N SER A 793 -6.63 8.63 -21.60
CA SER A 793 -8.01 8.13 -21.45
C SER A 793 -8.51 8.25 -20.02
N MET A 794 -7.63 8.06 -19.04
CA MET A 794 -7.98 8.21 -17.63
C MET A 794 -8.28 9.67 -17.30
N ILE A 795 -7.49 10.63 -17.77
CA ILE A 795 -7.75 12.07 -17.60
C ILE A 795 -9.10 12.43 -18.22
N ILE A 796 -9.33 12.00 -19.47
CA ILE A 796 -10.61 12.24 -20.18
C ILE A 796 -11.78 11.65 -19.39
N SER A 797 -11.63 10.49 -18.74
CA SER A 797 -12.70 9.91 -17.92
C SER A 797 -13.08 10.79 -16.72
N TYR A 798 -12.09 11.43 -16.07
CA TYR A 798 -12.34 12.40 -15.00
C TYR A 798 -13.00 13.68 -15.53
N ARG A 799 -12.59 14.15 -16.70
CA ARG A 799 -13.22 15.30 -17.37
C ARG A 799 -14.70 15.05 -17.65
N ILE A 800 -15.02 13.89 -18.23
CA ILE A 800 -16.40 13.49 -18.51
C ILE A 800 -17.19 13.39 -17.20
N LYS A 801 -16.64 12.76 -16.14
CA LYS A 801 -17.30 12.70 -14.83
C LYS A 801 -17.60 14.09 -14.25
N CYS A 802 -16.66 15.02 -14.37
CA CYS A 802 -16.85 16.41 -13.98
C CYS A 802 -17.98 17.06 -14.79
N GLY A 803 -17.99 16.93 -16.12
CA GLY A 803 -19.04 17.49 -16.97
C GLY A 803 -20.42 16.87 -16.73
N LEU A 804 -20.50 15.55 -16.50
CA LEU A 804 -21.74 14.88 -16.10
C LEU A 804 -22.24 15.38 -14.74
N THR A 805 -21.32 15.72 -13.83
CA THR A 805 -21.67 16.36 -12.57
C THR A 805 -22.24 17.75 -12.84
N ILE A 806 -21.69 18.52 -13.77
CA ILE A 806 -22.23 19.85 -14.12
C ILE A 806 -23.64 19.73 -14.70
N THR A 807 -23.90 18.75 -15.58
CA THR A 807 -25.22 18.58 -16.21
C THR A 807 -26.31 18.00 -15.30
N ASN A 808 -25.95 17.47 -14.12
CA ASN A 808 -26.93 16.95 -13.17
C ASN A 808 -27.44 18.01 -12.18
N THR A 809 -28.49 17.70 -11.44
CA THR A 809 -29.14 18.61 -10.47
C THR A 809 -28.51 18.59 -9.06
N THR A 810 -27.36 17.94 -8.87
CA THR A 810 -26.70 17.91 -7.54
C THR A 810 -26.19 19.31 -7.16
N PRO A 811 -26.54 19.85 -5.99
CA PRO A 811 -26.18 21.22 -5.66
C PRO A 811 -24.70 21.36 -5.31
N LYS A 812 -24.00 22.18 -6.09
CA LYS A 812 -22.56 22.47 -5.93
C LYS A 812 -22.25 23.90 -6.38
N ILE A 813 -21.73 24.72 -5.47
CA ILE A 813 -21.50 26.15 -5.73
C ILE A 813 -20.52 26.43 -6.87
N TRP A 814 -19.46 25.61 -7.03
CA TRP A 814 -18.50 25.78 -8.11
C TRP A 814 -19.12 25.57 -9.50
N LYS A 815 -20.31 24.95 -9.61
CA LYS A 815 -21.01 24.84 -10.89
C LYS A 815 -21.33 26.22 -11.45
N LEU A 816 -21.77 27.17 -10.62
CA LEU A 816 -22.11 28.54 -11.05
C LEU A 816 -20.91 29.21 -11.72
N PHE A 817 -19.73 29.07 -11.12
CA PHE A 817 -18.46 29.52 -11.69
C PHE A 817 -18.06 28.79 -12.99
N ALA A 818 -18.48 27.54 -13.18
CA ALA A 818 -18.16 26.77 -14.38
C ALA A 818 -19.06 27.10 -15.59
N LEU A 819 -20.26 27.63 -15.35
CA LEU A 819 -21.28 27.85 -16.40
C LEU A 819 -20.80 28.68 -17.60
N PRO A 820 -20.07 29.80 -17.43
CA PRO A 820 -19.59 30.61 -18.55
C PRO A 820 -18.76 29.83 -19.57
N TYR A 821 -18.07 28.77 -19.11
CA TYR A 821 -17.16 27.96 -19.94
C TYR A 821 -17.83 26.76 -20.60
N VAL A 822 -18.92 26.25 -20.03
CA VAL A 822 -19.55 24.98 -20.48
C VAL A 822 -20.81 25.18 -21.31
N GLY A 823 -21.48 26.34 -21.19
CA GLY A 823 -22.81 26.59 -21.75
C GLY A 823 -22.92 26.25 -23.24
N LEU A 824 -22.03 26.78 -24.08
CA LEU A 824 -22.05 26.57 -25.53
C LEU A 824 -21.88 25.10 -25.95
N HIS A 825 -21.11 24.32 -25.21
CA HIS A 825 -20.81 22.93 -25.56
C HIS A 825 -21.87 21.95 -25.05
N LEU A 826 -22.52 22.27 -23.92
CA LEU A 826 -23.40 21.33 -23.21
C LEU A 826 -24.89 21.69 -23.24
N TYR A 827 -25.28 22.90 -23.68
CA TYR A 827 -26.70 23.33 -23.66
C TYR A 827 -27.63 22.36 -24.41
N LYS A 828 -27.18 21.75 -25.51
CA LYS A 828 -27.98 20.78 -26.28
C LYS A 828 -28.41 19.57 -25.46
N TYR A 829 -27.65 19.23 -24.43
CA TYR A 829 -27.89 18.08 -23.55
C TYR A 829 -28.47 18.48 -22.19
N ALA A 830 -28.31 19.73 -21.79
CA ALA A 830 -28.89 20.32 -20.59
C ALA A 830 -29.38 21.74 -20.92
N PRO A 831 -30.62 21.89 -21.43
CA PRO A 831 -31.14 23.16 -21.94
C PRO A 831 -31.15 24.31 -20.93
N TRP A 832 -31.26 24.00 -19.64
CA TRP A 832 -31.17 24.99 -18.56
C TRP A 832 -29.78 25.66 -18.44
N LEU A 833 -28.73 25.12 -19.09
CA LEU A 833 -27.43 25.78 -19.20
C LEU A 833 -27.45 26.98 -20.16
N TRP A 834 -28.50 27.12 -20.99
CA TRP A 834 -28.61 28.16 -22.02
C TRP A 834 -28.84 29.57 -21.45
N THR A 835 -29.35 29.70 -20.22
CA THR A 835 -29.82 30.99 -19.67
C THR A 835 -28.72 31.97 -19.26
N ASN A 836 -27.44 31.74 -19.61
CA ASN A 836 -26.29 32.57 -19.20
C ASN A 836 -25.65 33.33 -20.37
N LEU A 837 -26.33 34.35 -20.87
CA LEU A 837 -25.86 35.23 -21.95
C LEU A 837 -24.67 36.13 -21.48
N ILE A 838 -23.44 35.60 -21.65
CA ILE A 838 -22.15 36.27 -22.00
C ILE A 838 -21.29 36.86 -20.84
N PRO A 839 -19.94 36.68 -20.80
CA PRO A 839 -19.03 36.34 -21.91
C PRO A 839 -18.72 34.87 -22.15
N HIS A 840 -18.92 34.50 -23.41
CA HIS A 840 -18.36 33.33 -24.07
C HIS A 840 -16.84 33.43 -24.10
N LEU A 841 -16.17 32.93 -23.07
CA LEU A 841 -14.72 32.78 -23.09
C LEU A 841 -14.37 31.67 -24.09
N HIS A 842 -14.07 32.05 -25.34
CA HIS A 842 -13.52 31.20 -26.40
C HIS A 842 -12.07 30.74 -26.12
N ASP A 843 -11.70 30.63 -24.85
CA ASP A 843 -10.35 30.25 -24.48
C ASP A 843 -10.27 28.72 -24.34
N ASP A 844 -9.70 28.08 -25.37
CA ASP A 844 -9.43 26.65 -25.43
C ASP A 844 -8.39 26.20 -24.39
N LYS A 845 -7.74 27.11 -23.65
CA LYS A 845 -6.72 26.83 -22.63
C LYS A 845 -7.28 26.68 -21.21
N GLN A 846 -8.60 26.50 -21.08
CA GLN A 846 -9.34 26.47 -19.81
C GLN A 846 -9.75 25.07 -19.38
N PHE A 847 -9.67 24.77 -18.07
CA PHE A 847 -10.04 23.45 -17.54
C PHE A 847 -11.49 23.09 -17.84
N PHE A 848 -12.43 24.02 -17.64
CA PHE A 848 -13.84 23.74 -17.87
C PHE A 848 -14.21 23.68 -19.36
N SER A 849 -13.48 24.38 -20.23
CA SER A 849 -13.59 24.19 -21.69
C SER A 849 -13.18 22.78 -22.10
N ASP A 850 -12.06 22.26 -21.58
CA ASP A 850 -11.61 20.87 -21.80
C ASP A 850 -12.64 19.85 -21.28
N VAL A 851 -13.20 20.09 -20.09
CA VAL A 851 -14.33 19.31 -19.54
C VAL A 851 -15.52 19.31 -20.50
N ALA A 852 -15.92 20.48 -20.99
CA ALA A 852 -17.10 20.63 -21.83
C ALA A 852 -16.92 19.92 -23.19
N ILE A 853 -15.76 20.09 -23.84
CA ILE A 853 -15.44 19.47 -25.13
C ILE A 853 -15.48 17.94 -25.01
N HIS A 854 -14.83 17.36 -23.99
CA HIS A 854 -14.80 15.91 -23.81
C HIS A 854 -16.17 15.34 -23.43
N THR A 855 -16.94 16.07 -22.62
CA THR A 855 -18.30 15.68 -22.22
C THR A 855 -19.27 15.76 -23.40
N ALA A 856 -19.22 16.81 -24.22
CA ALA A 856 -20.06 16.95 -25.41
C ALA A 856 -19.78 15.82 -26.43
N LYS A 857 -18.50 15.50 -26.65
CA LYS A 857 -18.08 14.36 -27.50
C LYS A 857 -18.60 13.02 -26.95
N TRP A 858 -18.63 12.86 -25.63
CA TRP A 858 -19.17 11.67 -24.99
C TRP A 858 -20.69 11.54 -25.19
N LEU A 859 -21.43 12.61 -24.92
CA LEU A 859 -22.89 12.64 -25.03
C LEU A 859 -23.36 12.46 -26.49
N LYS A 860 -22.64 13.03 -27.47
CA LYS A 860 -22.94 12.88 -28.91
C LYS A 860 -22.97 11.42 -29.39
N ARG A 861 -22.25 10.51 -28.73
CA ARG A 861 -22.15 9.08 -29.11
C ARG A 861 -23.41 8.26 -28.73
N GLY A 862 -24.58 8.89 -28.60
CA GLY A 862 -25.84 8.22 -28.23
C GLY A 862 -25.79 7.51 -26.89
N SER A 863 -24.85 7.90 -26.02
CA SER A 863 -24.65 7.26 -24.72
C SER A 863 -25.70 7.75 -23.73
N ASN A 864 -26.96 7.36 -23.93
CA ASN A 864 -28.03 7.42 -22.91
C ASN A 864 -27.79 6.45 -21.74
N VAL A 865 -26.52 6.12 -21.43
CA VAL A 865 -26.18 5.43 -20.19
C VAL A 865 -26.20 6.48 -19.08
N ILE A 866 -27.42 6.83 -18.75
CA ILE A 866 -27.86 7.38 -17.49
C ILE A 866 -27.51 6.33 -16.42
N ASN A 867 -26.58 6.70 -15.55
CA ASN A 867 -26.57 6.42 -14.11
C ASN A 867 -25.15 6.61 -13.62
N ASN A 868 -24.85 7.74 -12.99
CA ASN A 868 -23.82 7.87 -11.95
C ASN A 868 -22.57 6.99 -12.14
N GLY A 869 -22.06 6.93 -13.36
CA GLY A 869 -20.99 6.02 -13.71
C GLY A 869 -19.74 6.48 -13.00
N ASN A 870 -19.19 5.64 -12.14
CA ASN A 870 -17.90 5.93 -11.53
C ASN A 870 -16.84 6.18 -12.64
N ASP A 871 -15.85 7.04 -12.43
CA ASP A 871 -14.80 7.37 -13.42
C ASP A 871 -14.16 6.12 -14.05
N ILE A 872 -13.99 5.07 -13.25
CA ILE A 872 -13.52 3.74 -13.68
C ILE A 872 -14.40 3.15 -14.80
N SER A 873 -15.73 3.27 -14.72
CA SER A 873 -16.65 2.74 -15.74
C SER A 873 -16.52 3.50 -17.06
N ILE A 874 -16.43 4.83 -16.99
CA ILE A 874 -16.23 5.72 -18.14
C ILE A 874 -14.88 5.39 -18.79
N TYR A 875 -13.84 5.24 -17.97
CA TYR A 875 -12.50 4.87 -18.41
C TYR A 875 -12.52 3.57 -19.23
N TRP A 876 -13.09 2.49 -18.70
CA TRP A 876 -13.11 1.21 -19.42
C TRP A 876 -13.89 1.28 -20.74
N LYS A 877 -14.98 2.06 -20.78
CA LYS A 877 -15.72 2.27 -22.03
C LYS A 877 -14.90 3.10 -23.04
N LEU A 878 -14.14 4.11 -22.61
CA LEU A 878 -13.21 4.83 -23.49
C LEU A 878 -12.10 3.92 -24.03
N ILE A 879 -11.58 3.02 -23.18
CA ILE A 879 -10.58 2.04 -23.57
C ILE A 879 -11.16 1.12 -24.65
N ASN A 880 -12.30 0.50 -24.42
CA ASN A 880 -12.91 -0.44 -25.35
C ASN A 880 -13.32 0.22 -26.69
N LEU A 881 -13.71 1.49 -26.68
CA LEU A 881 -14.14 2.19 -27.89
C LEU A 881 -12.99 2.69 -28.76
N ASN A 882 -11.88 3.12 -28.16
CA ASN A 882 -10.87 3.90 -28.89
C ASN A 882 -9.44 3.32 -28.83
N ILE A 883 -9.14 2.43 -27.88
CA ILE A 883 -7.76 2.01 -27.59
C ILE A 883 -7.61 0.50 -27.66
N TYR A 884 -8.38 -0.22 -26.86
CA TYR A 884 -8.28 -1.66 -26.74
C TYR A 884 -9.06 -2.32 -27.85
N GLN A 885 -8.35 -3.12 -28.65
CA GLN A 885 -8.95 -4.10 -29.52
C GLN A 885 -8.66 -5.46 -28.90
N PRO A 886 -9.71 -6.22 -28.51
CA PRO A 886 -9.50 -7.58 -28.07
C PRO A 886 -8.84 -8.37 -29.19
N PRO A 887 -7.90 -9.26 -28.86
CA PRO A 887 -7.30 -10.10 -29.86
C PRO A 887 -8.30 -11.05 -30.50
N VAL A 888 -8.14 -11.29 -31.80
CA VAL A 888 -8.93 -12.26 -32.57
C VAL A 888 -8.92 -13.65 -31.92
N CYS A 889 -7.78 -14.09 -31.37
CA CYS A 889 -7.69 -15.39 -30.70
C CYS A 889 -8.40 -15.37 -29.34
N TYR A 890 -8.30 -14.28 -28.57
CA TYR A 890 -8.98 -14.13 -27.28
C TYR A 890 -10.50 -14.17 -27.44
N GLU A 891 -11.06 -13.45 -28.42
CA GLU A 891 -12.49 -13.49 -28.72
C GLU A 891 -12.94 -14.91 -29.09
N ARG A 892 -12.23 -15.58 -30.01
CA ARG A 892 -12.52 -16.97 -30.40
C ARG A 892 -12.52 -17.95 -29.21
N ILE A 893 -11.63 -17.75 -28.24
CA ILE A 893 -11.52 -18.61 -27.05
C ILE A 893 -12.59 -18.30 -26.01
N ASN A 894 -12.91 -17.03 -25.78
CA ASN A 894 -13.88 -16.63 -24.76
C ASN A 894 -15.31 -17.10 -25.09
N HIS A 895 -15.62 -17.31 -26.37
CA HIS A 895 -16.87 -17.92 -26.83
C HIS A 895 -17.03 -19.40 -26.43
N LEU A 896 -15.95 -20.09 -26.06
CA LEU A 896 -16.03 -21.43 -25.50
C LEU A 896 -16.36 -21.37 -24.02
N LYS A 897 -17.65 -21.48 -23.71
CA LYS A 897 -18.18 -21.49 -22.34
C LYS A 897 -17.37 -22.48 -21.46
N ASN A 898 -16.82 -21.96 -20.35
CA ASN A 898 -16.22 -22.64 -19.18
C ASN A 898 -14.70 -22.50 -18.95
N ILE A 899 -13.91 -21.78 -19.77
CA ILE A 899 -12.47 -21.56 -19.49
C ILE A 899 -12.16 -20.08 -19.27
N GLN A 900 -11.69 -19.74 -18.07
CA GLN A 900 -11.23 -18.38 -17.74
C GLN A 900 -9.75 -18.21 -18.11
N PHE A 901 -9.48 -18.07 -19.41
CA PHE A 901 -8.13 -18.05 -19.99
C PHE A 901 -7.19 -17.02 -19.35
N TYR A 902 -7.71 -15.87 -18.92
CA TYR A 902 -6.93 -14.87 -18.20
C TYR A 902 -6.30 -15.36 -16.88
N LYS A 903 -6.91 -16.36 -16.22
CA LYS A 903 -6.36 -16.99 -15.01
C LYS A 903 -5.14 -17.85 -15.32
N LEU A 904 -5.02 -18.33 -16.56
CA LEU A 904 -3.84 -19.05 -17.05
C LEU A 904 -2.73 -18.04 -17.37
N ILE A 905 -3.02 -16.96 -18.09
CA ILE A 905 -2.02 -15.95 -18.50
C ILE A 905 -1.47 -15.15 -17.31
N HIS A 906 -2.33 -14.70 -16.39
CA HIS A 906 -1.94 -13.78 -15.30
C HIS A 906 -1.67 -14.49 -13.97
N HIS A 907 -1.31 -15.77 -14.01
CA HIS A 907 -1.00 -16.53 -12.80
C HIS A 907 0.34 -16.05 -12.20
N SER A 908 0.32 -15.64 -10.93
CA SER A 908 1.46 -15.01 -10.26
C SER A 908 2.69 -15.90 -10.09
N LYS A 909 2.55 -17.21 -10.29
CA LYS A 909 3.65 -18.19 -10.20
C LYS A 909 4.26 -18.56 -11.56
N LEU A 910 3.75 -18.03 -12.68
CA LEU A 910 4.34 -18.30 -14.00
C LEU A 910 5.56 -17.39 -14.25
N PRO A 911 6.68 -17.93 -14.74
CA PRO A 911 7.81 -17.18 -15.24
C PRO A 911 7.37 -16.13 -16.27
N SER A 912 8.00 -14.96 -16.23
CA SER A 912 7.59 -13.80 -17.05
C SER A 912 7.66 -14.10 -18.55
N ASN A 913 8.58 -14.96 -18.97
CA ASN A 913 8.73 -15.44 -20.34
C ASN A 913 7.56 -16.34 -20.79
N ILE A 914 6.99 -17.16 -19.89
CA ILE A 914 5.79 -17.97 -20.19
C ILE A 914 4.56 -17.06 -20.28
N ILE A 915 4.45 -16.09 -19.36
CA ILE A 915 3.39 -15.09 -19.42
C ILE A 915 3.47 -14.32 -20.74
N GLU A 916 4.66 -13.91 -21.15
CA GLU A 916 4.94 -13.24 -22.42
C GLU A 916 4.58 -14.11 -23.63
N PHE A 917 4.93 -15.39 -23.62
CA PHE A 917 4.54 -16.37 -24.63
C PHE A 917 3.03 -16.45 -24.81
N TRP A 918 2.32 -16.76 -23.72
CA TRP A 918 0.87 -16.92 -23.74
C TRP A 918 0.16 -15.64 -24.11
N THR A 919 0.66 -14.50 -23.63
CA THR A 919 0.12 -13.19 -23.98
C THR A 919 0.40 -12.88 -25.45
N SER A 920 1.54 -13.27 -26.01
CA SER A 920 1.85 -13.10 -27.43
C SER A 920 0.99 -13.98 -28.32
N LEU A 921 0.85 -15.27 -27.95
CA LEU A 921 -0.03 -16.22 -28.63
C LEU A 921 -1.50 -15.74 -28.62
N ALA A 922 -1.98 -15.29 -27.46
CA ALA A 922 -3.32 -14.76 -27.29
C ALA A 922 -3.59 -13.50 -28.11
N ASN A 923 -2.61 -12.59 -28.19
CA ASN A 923 -2.78 -11.26 -28.76
C ASN A 923 -2.46 -11.19 -30.26
N TYR A 924 -1.34 -11.78 -30.65
CA TYR A 924 -0.73 -11.60 -31.95
C TYR A 924 -0.44 -12.89 -32.68
N GLY A 925 -1.03 -14.02 -32.27
CA GLY A 925 -0.59 -15.31 -32.79
C GLY A 925 0.93 -15.38 -32.67
N ILE A 926 1.54 -16.35 -33.32
CA ILE A 926 2.98 -16.36 -33.43
C ILE A 926 3.30 -15.88 -34.84
N ASN A 927 4.52 -15.39 -35.11
CA ASN A 927 4.93 -14.90 -36.43
C ASN A 927 4.89 -16.06 -37.46
N THR A 928 3.75 -16.62 -37.83
CA THR A 928 3.57 -17.72 -38.77
C THR A 928 3.13 -17.17 -40.13
N HIS A 929 3.06 -18.02 -41.16
CA HIS A 929 2.55 -17.66 -42.49
C HIS A 929 1.17 -16.98 -42.41
N ASP A 930 0.31 -17.43 -41.48
CA ASP A 930 -1.03 -16.90 -41.23
C ASP A 930 -1.08 -15.41 -40.84
N ARG A 931 0.08 -14.77 -40.53
CA ARG A 931 0.18 -13.36 -40.12
C ARG A 931 1.16 -12.50 -40.94
N LEU A 932 1.88 -13.08 -41.90
CA LEU A 932 2.87 -12.38 -42.73
C LEU A 932 2.31 -11.85 -44.06
N GLY A 933 1.01 -11.60 -44.16
CA GLY A 933 0.33 -11.19 -45.38
C GLY A 933 0.68 -9.80 -45.96
N LYS A 934 1.81 -9.17 -45.60
CA LYS A 934 2.22 -7.90 -46.21
C LYS A 934 3.69 -7.79 -46.64
N THR A 935 4.55 -8.75 -46.33
CA THR A 935 5.96 -8.71 -46.75
C THR A 935 6.57 -10.11 -46.69
N LEU A 936 6.95 -10.63 -47.87
CA LEU A 936 7.83 -11.78 -48.16
C LEU A 936 7.16 -13.11 -48.58
N GLU A 937 7.79 -13.71 -49.58
CA GLU A 937 7.60 -15.02 -50.19
C GLU A 937 7.46 -16.17 -49.18
N GLU A 938 6.82 -17.26 -49.60
CA GLU A 938 6.47 -18.47 -48.85
C GLU A 938 7.54 -18.91 -47.84
N LYS A 939 7.36 -18.56 -46.56
CA LYS A 939 8.22 -19.09 -45.48
C LYS A 939 7.76 -20.49 -45.08
N LYS A 940 8.48 -21.48 -45.59
CA LYS A 940 8.44 -22.88 -45.17
C LYS A 940 8.96 -23.02 -43.73
N CYS A 941 8.44 -24.00 -43.00
CA CYS A 941 8.86 -24.40 -41.67
C CYS A 941 10.34 -24.74 -41.66
N LEU A 942 11.11 -24.14 -40.76
CA LEU A 942 12.56 -24.34 -40.68
C LEU A 942 12.97 -25.79 -40.34
N PHE A 943 12.03 -26.59 -39.84
CA PHE A 943 12.29 -27.95 -39.35
C PHE A 943 11.84 -29.06 -40.30
N CYS A 944 10.80 -28.82 -41.11
CA CYS A 944 10.29 -29.85 -42.04
C CYS A 944 9.85 -29.28 -43.40
N SER A 945 10.14 -28.01 -43.68
CA SER A 945 9.98 -27.36 -44.99
C SER A 945 8.55 -27.30 -45.55
N LEU A 946 7.51 -27.58 -44.75
CA LEU A 946 6.10 -27.40 -45.10
C LEU A 946 5.64 -25.95 -44.83
N PRO A 947 4.52 -25.48 -45.40
CA PRO A 947 3.98 -24.16 -45.09
C PRO A 947 3.82 -23.95 -43.58
N GLU A 948 4.46 -22.90 -43.04
CA GLU A 948 4.55 -22.69 -41.61
C GLU A 948 3.28 -22.03 -41.05
N THR A 949 2.27 -22.82 -40.65
CA THR A 949 1.05 -22.33 -39.97
C THR A 949 1.12 -22.49 -38.45
N LEU A 950 0.19 -21.89 -37.70
CA LEU A 950 0.07 -22.11 -36.24
C LEU A 950 -0.16 -23.60 -35.90
N SER A 951 -1.06 -24.25 -36.62
CA SER A 951 -1.32 -25.70 -36.54
C SER A 951 -0.05 -26.50 -36.79
N HIS A 952 0.71 -26.08 -37.80
CA HIS A 952 1.94 -26.74 -38.18
C HIS A 952 3.01 -26.64 -37.09
N ILE A 953 3.34 -25.44 -36.62
CA ILE A 953 4.40 -25.28 -35.60
C ILE A 953 4.08 -26.01 -34.30
N PHE A 954 2.82 -26.02 -33.87
CA PHE A 954 2.46 -26.54 -32.55
C PHE A 954 1.84 -27.93 -32.56
N ILE A 955 1.45 -28.52 -33.69
CA ILE A 955 0.83 -29.86 -33.70
C ILE A 955 1.36 -30.73 -34.82
N THR A 956 1.29 -30.27 -36.07
CA THR A 956 1.45 -31.16 -37.24
C THR A 956 2.86 -31.20 -37.82
N CYS A 957 3.79 -30.37 -37.34
CA CYS A 957 5.19 -30.45 -37.70
C CYS A 957 5.76 -31.80 -37.23
N SER A 958 6.24 -32.60 -38.20
CA SER A 958 6.78 -33.95 -37.95
C SER A 958 7.91 -33.95 -36.93
N PHE A 959 8.74 -32.90 -36.94
CA PHE A 959 9.83 -32.72 -35.97
C PHE A 959 9.33 -32.49 -34.54
N PHE A 960 8.31 -31.65 -34.35
CA PHE A 960 7.74 -31.41 -33.02
C PHE A 960 6.83 -32.55 -32.55
N ASN A 961 6.21 -33.30 -33.47
CA ASN A 961 5.30 -34.41 -33.15
C ASN A 961 6.01 -35.51 -32.32
N GLU A 962 7.25 -35.85 -32.63
CA GLU A 962 8.06 -36.79 -31.84
C GLU A 962 8.31 -36.29 -30.41
N ILE A 963 8.51 -34.98 -30.26
CA ILE A 963 8.76 -34.37 -28.96
C ILE A 963 7.43 -34.19 -28.18
N TYR A 964 6.29 -33.96 -28.86
CA TYR A 964 4.97 -34.00 -28.26
C TYR A 964 4.61 -35.38 -27.73
N LYS A 965 4.93 -36.45 -28.46
CA LYS A 965 4.75 -37.83 -27.97
C LYS A 965 5.48 -38.02 -26.64
N PHE A 966 6.74 -37.58 -26.55
CA PHE A 966 7.51 -37.63 -25.30
C PHE A 966 6.86 -36.81 -24.18
N LEU A 967 6.48 -35.56 -24.43
CA LEU A 967 5.81 -34.70 -23.44
C LEU A 967 4.48 -35.30 -22.96
N PHE A 968 3.67 -35.82 -23.89
CA PHE A 968 2.37 -36.36 -23.59
C PHE A 968 2.46 -37.72 -22.89
N GLU A 969 3.44 -38.55 -23.25
CA GLU A 969 3.75 -39.78 -22.54
C GLU A 969 4.25 -39.48 -21.13
N TYR A 970 5.11 -38.47 -20.96
CA TYR A 970 5.50 -37.96 -19.64
C TYR A 970 4.29 -37.48 -18.83
N ILE A 971 3.41 -36.65 -19.41
CA ILE A 971 2.22 -36.14 -18.70
C ILE A 971 1.26 -37.28 -18.34
N LYS A 972 1.04 -38.23 -19.26
CA LYS A 972 0.19 -39.40 -19.03
C LYS A 972 0.75 -40.28 -17.91
N ASN A 973 2.05 -40.56 -17.94
CA ASN A 973 2.71 -41.41 -16.95
C ASN A 973 2.83 -40.72 -15.58
N THR A 974 3.02 -39.40 -15.56
CA THR A 974 3.23 -38.63 -14.32
C THR A 974 1.91 -38.24 -13.65
N PHE A 975 0.87 -37.93 -14.43
CA PHE A 975 -0.37 -37.35 -13.89
C PHE A 975 -1.63 -38.20 -14.11
N ASN A 976 -1.54 -39.32 -14.85
CA ASN A 976 -2.66 -40.20 -15.18
C ASN A 976 -3.86 -39.46 -15.81
N VAL A 977 -3.56 -38.51 -16.70
CA VAL A 977 -4.53 -37.64 -17.36
C VAL A 977 -4.67 -38.01 -18.83
N SER A 978 -5.90 -38.05 -19.35
CA SER A 978 -6.17 -38.20 -20.78
C SER A 978 -5.68 -36.96 -21.55
N ILE A 979 -4.77 -37.17 -22.50
CA ILE A 979 -4.16 -36.11 -23.29
C ILE A 979 -5.19 -35.53 -24.28
N PRO A 980 -5.21 -34.19 -24.47
CA PRO A 980 -6.02 -33.53 -25.49
C PRO A 980 -5.80 -34.08 -26.91
N ARG A 981 -6.89 -34.24 -27.69
CA ARG A 981 -6.89 -34.92 -29.00
C ARG A 981 -6.98 -33.99 -30.21
N SER A 982 -7.11 -32.68 -30.00
CA SER A 982 -7.21 -31.70 -31.09
C SER A 982 -6.22 -30.55 -30.94
N GLU A 983 -5.89 -29.93 -32.07
CA GLU A 983 -5.11 -28.69 -32.18
C GLU A 983 -5.56 -27.64 -31.15
N TYR A 984 -6.86 -27.50 -31.01
CA TYR A 984 -7.48 -26.55 -30.11
C TYR A 984 -7.20 -26.87 -28.64
N GLU A 985 -7.27 -28.14 -28.24
CA GLU A 985 -7.11 -28.55 -26.86
C GLU A 985 -5.65 -28.49 -26.37
N ILE A 986 -4.68 -28.70 -27.28
CA ILE A 986 -3.25 -28.59 -27.02
C ILE A 986 -2.81 -27.12 -26.91
N ILE A 987 -3.19 -26.29 -27.89
CA ILE A 987 -2.81 -24.87 -27.91
C ILE A 987 -3.47 -24.10 -26.76
N TYR A 988 -4.72 -24.38 -26.43
CA TYR A 988 -5.47 -23.63 -25.42
C TYR A 988 -5.60 -24.34 -24.08
N LEU A 989 -4.83 -25.42 -23.88
CA LEU A 989 -4.73 -26.16 -22.62
C LEU A 989 -6.10 -26.53 -22.03
N LYS A 990 -6.99 -27.11 -22.85
CA LYS A 990 -8.24 -27.70 -22.35
C LYS A 990 -7.93 -29.03 -21.68
N ILE A 991 -7.24 -28.95 -20.55
CA ILE A 991 -6.68 -30.13 -19.90
C ILE A 991 -7.44 -30.35 -18.58
N VAL A 992 -8.20 -31.44 -18.63
CA VAL A 992 -8.81 -32.22 -17.54
C VAL A 992 -10.14 -31.73 -16.94
N SER A 993 -11.01 -32.73 -16.74
CA SER A 993 -12.27 -32.71 -16.01
C SER A 993 -12.17 -32.18 -14.59
N SER A 994 -13.33 -31.83 -14.02
CA SER A 994 -13.56 -31.35 -12.63
C SER A 994 -13.03 -32.26 -11.51
N THR A 995 -12.47 -33.42 -11.84
CA THR A 995 -12.03 -34.47 -10.91
C THR A 995 -10.55 -34.43 -10.53
N THR A 996 -9.71 -33.62 -11.20
CA THR A 996 -8.27 -33.47 -10.85
C THR A 996 -8.03 -32.34 -9.84
N SER A 997 -7.03 -32.51 -8.97
CA SER A 997 -6.66 -31.48 -8.01
C SER A 997 -6.19 -30.20 -8.71
N ARG A 998 -6.53 -29.04 -8.14
CA ARG A 998 -6.10 -27.71 -8.66
C ARG A 998 -4.58 -27.54 -8.75
N ILE A 999 -3.80 -28.39 -8.09
CA ILE A 999 -2.32 -28.34 -8.12
C ILE A 999 -1.82 -29.05 -9.37
N PHE A 1000 -2.36 -30.22 -9.70
CA PHE A 1000 -1.97 -30.98 -10.88
C PHE A 1000 -2.38 -30.30 -12.18
N GLN A 1001 -3.57 -29.70 -12.24
CA GLN A 1001 -3.99 -28.87 -13.37
C GLN A 1001 -2.99 -27.73 -13.66
N LYS A 1002 -2.37 -27.17 -12.61
CA LYS A 1002 -1.39 -26.09 -12.73
C LYS A 1002 -0.04 -26.58 -13.24
N GLN A 1003 0.45 -27.73 -12.77
CA GLN A 1003 1.71 -28.31 -13.25
C GLN A 1003 1.62 -28.68 -14.74
N ILE A 1004 0.51 -29.29 -15.16
CA ILE A 1004 0.29 -29.62 -16.58
C ILE A 1004 0.25 -28.35 -17.45
N THR A 1005 -0.45 -27.32 -16.99
CA THR A 1005 -0.49 -26.00 -17.64
C THR A 1005 0.91 -25.38 -17.76
N TYR A 1006 1.72 -25.51 -16.71
CA TYR A 1006 3.08 -25.00 -16.64
C TYR A 1006 4.01 -25.71 -17.62
N SER A 1007 4.04 -27.05 -17.59
CA SER A 1007 4.92 -27.88 -18.42
C SER A 1007 4.65 -27.67 -19.91
N ILE A 1008 3.37 -27.65 -20.30
CA ILE A 1008 3.00 -27.41 -21.70
C ILE A 1008 3.29 -25.95 -22.09
N GLY A 1009 3.04 -24.99 -21.20
CA GLY A 1009 3.38 -23.58 -21.45
C GLY A 1009 4.87 -23.34 -21.66
N ASN A 1010 5.74 -23.97 -20.86
CA ASN A 1010 7.19 -23.91 -21.04
C ASN A 1010 7.63 -24.54 -22.36
N TYR A 1011 7.03 -25.68 -22.68
CA TYR A 1011 7.33 -26.42 -23.89
C TYR A 1011 6.99 -25.61 -25.16
N LEU A 1012 5.77 -25.07 -25.21
CA LEU A 1012 5.32 -24.22 -26.31
C LEU A 1012 6.17 -22.93 -26.40
N TYR A 1013 6.57 -22.35 -25.26
CA TYR A 1013 7.50 -21.22 -25.23
C TYR A 1013 8.89 -21.59 -25.75
N ALA A 1014 9.44 -22.76 -25.41
CA ALA A 1014 10.75 -23.21 -25.88
C ALA A 1014 10.79 -23.32 -27.41
N ILE A 1015 9.76 -23.93 -27.99
CA ILE A 1015 9.54 -24.02 -29.44
C ILE A 1015 9.56 -22.61 -30.07
N TRP A 1016 8.78 -21.70 -29.50
CA TRP A 1016 8.67 -20.33 -30.00
C TRP A 1016 9.96 -19.51 -29.86
N SER A 1017 10.58 -19.54 -28.68
CA SER A 1017 11.79 -18.79 -28.34
C SER A 1017 12.95 -19.20 -29.24
N TYR A 1018 13.15 -20.51 -29.40
CA TYR A 1018 14.19 -21.05 -30.27
C TYR A 1018 13.97 -20.67 -31.73
N ARG A 1019 12.72 -20.70 -32.19
CA ARG A 1019 12.34 -20.26 -33.54
C ARG A 1019 12.59 -18.76 -33.76
N CYS A 1020 12.33 -17.91 -32.77
CA CYS A 1020 12.67 -16.49 -32.81
C CYS A 1020 14.19 -16.24 -32.88
N ILE A 1021 14.99 -17.03 -32.15
CA ILE A 1021 16.46 -16.97 -32.20
C ILE A 1021 16.99 -17.30 -33.60
N ILE A 1022 16.42 -18.30 -34.27
CA ILE A 1022 16.82 -18.69 -35.63
C ILE A 1022 16.47 -17.60 -36.64
N ASN A 1023 15.26 -17.02 -36.59
CA ASN A 1023 14.86 -15.97 -37.53
C ASN A 1023 15.70 -14.68 -37.42
N ASN A 1024 16.27 -14.38 -36.23
CA ASN A 1024 17.13 -13.22 -36.02
C ASN A 1024 18.60 -13.44 -36.43
N ARG A 1025 19.01 -14.70 -36.67
CA ARG A 1025 20.35 -15.03 -37.18
C ARG A 1025 20.22 -15.29 -38.69
N ASN A 1026 20.82 -14.42 -39.51
CA ASN A 1026 20.75 -14.51 -40.98
C ASN A 1026 20.83 -15.97 -41.49
N GLN A 1027 19.89 -16.34 -42.38
CA GLN A 1027 19.62 -17.67 -42.94
C GLN A 1027 20.79 -18.25 -43.77
N LYS A 1028 21.96 -18.50 -43.17
CA LYS A 1028 23.14 -19.07 -43.86
C LYS A 1028 23.50 -20.51 -43.44
N ASP A 1029 22.82 -21.12 -42.47
CA ASP A 1029 23.10 -22.50 -42.03
C ASP A 1029 22.06 -23.51 -42.57
N HIS A 1030 22.47 -24.78 -42.78
CA HIS A 1030 21.62 -25.90 -43.22
C HIS A 1030 20.55 -26.31 -42.17
N PRO A 1031 19.34 -26.75 -42.58
CA PRO A 1031 18.23 -27.14 -41.68
C PRO A 1031 18.61 -28.16 -40.58
N GLY A 1032 19.42 -29.18 -40.91
CA GLY A 1032 19.82 -30.21 -39.95
C GLY A 1032 20.63 -29.69 -38.75
N LYS A 1033 21.42 -28.61 -38.96
CA LYS A 1033 22.24 -27.98 -37.92
C LYS A 1033 21.38 -27.26 -36.87
N TYR A 1034 20.15 -26.88 -37.21
CA TYR A 1034 19.18 -26.28 -36.30
C TYR A 1034 18.39 -27.35 -35.51
N GLN A 1035 18.15 -28.52 -36.10
CA GLN A 1035 17.51 -29.65 -35.42
C GLN A 1035 18.38 -30.18 -34.28
N ASP A 1036 19.68 -30.43 -34.53
CA ASP A 1036 20.61 -30.90 -33.49
C ASP A 1036 20.78 -29.90 -32.36
N ARG A 1037 20.92 -28.61 -32.70
CA ARG A 1037 21.01 -27.53 -31.70
C ARG A 1037 19.70 -27.35 -30.91
N PHE A 1038 18.53 -27.60 -31.51
CA PHE A 1038 17.26 -27.57 -30.78
C PHE A 1038 17.15 -28.75 -29.82
N MET A 1039 17.55 -29.95 -30.25
CA MET A 1039 17.56 -31.12 -29.39
C MET A 1039 18.54 -30.97 -28.23
N ILE A 1040 19.70 -30.35 -28.44
CA ILE A 1040 20.62 -29.95 -27.37
C ILE A 1040 19.98 -28.89 -26.47
N TYR A 1041 19.32 -27.88 -27.04
CA TYR A 1041 18.61 -26.85 -26.28
C TYR A 1041 17.49 -27.44 -25.42
N MET A 1042 16.69 -28.36 -25.95
CA MET A 1042 15.59 -29.05 -25.27
C MET A 1042 16.09 -30.03 -24.20
N LYS A 1043 17.20 -30.74 -24.45
CA LYS A 1043 17.88 -31.57 -23.44
C LYS A 1043 18.44 -30.73 -22.28
N ASN A 1044 18.80 -29.48 -22.54
CA ASN A 1044 19.27 -28.53 -21.55
C ASN A 1044 18.19 -27.53 -21.09
N PHE A 1045 16.95 -27.65 -21.60
CA PHE A 1045 15.87 -26.72 -21.30
C PHE A 1045 15.28 -27.16 -19.96
N PRO A 1046 15.11 -26.26 -18.99
CA PRO A 1046 14.77 -26.64 -17.63
C PRO A 1046 13.31 -27.09 -17.57
N PHE A 1047 13.06 -28.38 -17.83
CA PHE A 1047 11.80 -29.05 -17.54
C PHE A 1047 11.62 -29.30 -16.03
N GLU A 1048 12.68 -29.14 -15.25
CA GLU A 1048 12.82 -29.60 -13.86
C GLU A 1048 12.75 -28.48 -12.79
N ASN A 1049 12.24 -27.29 -13.12
CA ASN A 1049 12.14 -26.16 -12.17
C ASN A 1049 10.73 -25.49 -12.23
N GLY A 1050 9.67 -26.21 -11.89
CA GLY A 1050 8.27 -25.80 -12.12
C GLY A 1050 7.27 -25.91 -10.98
#